data_AF-A0A1G1BPZ2-F1
#
_entry.id   AF-A0A1G1BPZ2-F1
#
_cell.length_a   1.000
_cell.length_b   1.000
_cell.length_c   1.000
_cell.angle_alpha   90.00
_cell.angle_beta   90.00
_cell.angle_gamma   90.00
#
_symmetry.space_group_name_H-M   'P 1'
#
loop_
_entity.id
_entity.type
_entity.pdbx_description
1 polymer ?
#
loop_
_entity_poly.entity_id
_entity_poly.type
_entity_poly.pdbx_seq_one_letter_code
_entity_poly.pdbx_strand_id
1 'polypeptide(L)'
;MSQADYLPANLEQDIATFSEDIRRFLSGDLAPDVLKARRVPRGIYEQRTSNTFMVRVRLPGGLISPEQARALARVSREYASNVLHVTTRQDIQLHDVAIADVPAISRRLLEAGLSSKGGGGNTVRNVTACPFAGVCPHERFDVSPYTGAVTRYLMTLEESFQLPRKFKIAFSGCGADCAFAAANDLGFVAEVRDGVAGFVVLAGGGMGNSSRFAVRMPEFLPVVDTVRAAEAVRRIFAQEGDRKNRHRARLRFAVERMGEDAFRNRFQDELQTVRRDHTVPDAPPVSVLPAVAGVPQPSGPPRPRLADGLTVYPEQRSDLMTVRLFLPLGDIAADDLAGLGDLAERYSRERAFRTTQDQGILLRSVARTDVSRLAGDLLSRPSIATAFEPIHAFVACAGASTCKLGLCLSRGAASACAKGFGEANLALSVLQSIDIRVSGCPNSCGQHLMGAVGLYGVAQRSEGRLVPSYRVLLGARRGVDAPRFGAEVGTVPARALPSFLTSVLRDFAANRRAGEGLADYVERRRVPYFEKLREPYSRIPTYQEAPEFYRDWGQATDFSLAGRGAGECGAGVLDVIEGELRMAKQLLSQYVQGAAVPGLLGQALMATLRALLITRGVDTLDAERIIQAFQQHFVATGLVPDTFGALLARARDLARGSDDALSDRYPDIRALFEHVERLYKSMDAQLQFPAPSVPAAPVAVAPAAAPQARRDLDLHGVGCPMNFVKAKLAMEALPASALLCVTLDSGDPVNNVPASFRNEGYTVEGVTDAGDGTWRVLIRNKS
;
A
#
# COMPACT_ATOMS: atom_id res chain seq x y z
N MET A 1 -13.96 22.75 -14.42
CA MET A 1 -14.81 22.20 -13.35
C MET A 1 -14.13 22.52 -12.02
N SER A 2 -14.82 23.19 -11.09
CA SER A 2 -14.27 23.43 -9.75
C SER A 2 -14.14 22.10 -8.99
N GLN A 3 -13.12 22.00 -8.14
CA GLN A 3 -12.81 20.80 -7.36
C GLN A 3 -13.84 20.47 -6.25
N ALA A 4 -14.83 21.32 -6.01
CA ALA A 4 -15.71 21.21 -4.84
C ALA A 4 -16.60 19.95 -4.84
N ASP A 5 -16.87 19.34 -6.00
CA ASP A 5 -17.94 18.35 -6.14
C ASP A 5 -17.49 16.88 -6.10
N TYR A 6 -16.33 16.53 -5.53
CA TYR A 6 -15.93 15.11 -5.43
C TYR A 6 -16.23 14.45 -4.08
N LEU A 7 -16.57 15.23 -3.05
CA LEU A 7 -16.85 14.70 -1.73
C LEU A 7 -18.25 14.06 -1.68
N PRO A 8 -18.42 12.89 -1.05
CA PRO A 8 -19.71 12.25 -0.94
C PRO A 8 -20.58 12.95 0.11
N ALA A 9 -21.90 13.01 -0.14
CA ALA A 9 -22.85 13.70 0.74
C ALA A 9 -22.88 13.14 2.18
N ASN A 10 -22.55 11.86 2.37
CA ASN A 10 -22.51 11.21 3.69
C ASN A 10 -21.22 11.49 4.49
N LEU A 11 -20.28 12.28 3.97
CA LEU A 11 -19.00 12.51 4.64
C LEU A 11 -19.15 13.25 5.98
N GLU A 12 -20.10 14.17 6.10
CA GLU A 12 -20.36 14.87 7.36
C GLU A 12 -20.79 13.90 8.46
N GLN A 13 -21.72 13.00 8.15
CA GLN A 13 -22.15 11.95 9.07
C GLN A 13 -21.00 10.99 9.41
N ASP A 14 -20.16 10.64 8.44
CA ASP A 14 -18.96 9.82 8.66
C ASP A 14 -17.99 10.48 9.66
N ILE A 15 -17.80 11.80 9.55
CA ILE A 15 -16.97 12.59 10.47
C ILE A 15 -17.61 12.66 11.85
N ALA A 16 -18.93 12.82 11.95
CA ALA A 16 -19.63 12.82 13.23
C ALA A 16 -19.48 11.47 13.96
N THR A 17 -19.73 10.35 13.27
CA THR A 17 -19.53 9.00 13.82
C THR A 17 -18.08 8.78 14.25
N PHE A 18 -17.11 9.21 13.46
CA PHE A 18 -15.70 9.05 13.82
C PHE A 18 -15.25 9.97 14.96
N SER A 19 -15.84 11.16 15.09
CA SER A 19 -15.60 12.05 16.23
C SER A 19 -16.04 11.40 17.54
N GLU A 20 -17.18 10.71 17.50
CA GLU A 20 -17.70 9.92 18.60
C GLU A 20 -16.78 8.74 18.96
N ASP A 21 -16.22 8.06 17.95
CA ASP A 21 -15.21 7.01 18.18
C ASP A 21 -13.96 7.53 18.87
N ILE A 22 -13.49 8.72 18.50
CA ILE A 22 -12.35 9.38 19.15
C ILE A 22 -12.70 9.73 20.61
N ARG A 23 -13.89 10.27 20.86
CA ARG A 23 -14.35 10.56 22.23
C ARG A 23 -14.36 9.30 23.09
N ARG A 24 -14.89 8.20 22.56
CA ARG A 24 -14.93 6.89 23.22
C ARG A 24 -13.53 6.31 23.44
N PHE A 25 -12.61 6.49 22.50
CA PHE A 25 -11.22 6.09 22.70
C PHE A 25 -10.57 6.89 23.85
N LEU A 26 -10.80 8.20 23.90
CA LEU A 26 -10.24 9.07 24.93
C LEU A 26 -10.82 8.79 26.33
N SER A 27 -12.08 8.34 26.42
CA SER A 27 -12.68 7.88 27.69
C SER A 27 -12.28 6.46 28.09
N GLY A 28 -11.65 5.68 27.19
CA GLY A 28 -11.30 4.28 27.41
C GLY A 28 -12.37 3.27 26.95
N ASP A 29 -13.49 3.73 26.43
CA ASP A 29 -14.63 2.90 25.96
C ASP A 29 -14.41 2.26 24.57
N LEU A 30 -13.32 2.60 23.89
CA LEU A 30 -12.95 2.02 22.59
C LEU A 30 -11.50 1.52 22.60
N ALA A 31 -11.32 0.24 22.28
CA ALA A 31 -10.00 -0.37 22.26
C ALA A 31 -9.09 0.25 21.16
N PRO A 32 -7.77 0.37 21.40
CA PRO A 32 -6.83 0.95 20.42
C PRO A 32 -6.82 0.25 19.06
N ASP A 33 -6.94 -1.08 19.02
CA ASP A 33 -6.96 -1.86 17.78
C ASP A 33 -8.25 -1.60 16.96
N VAL A 34 -9.38 -1.36 17.63
CA VAL A 34 -10.64 -0.95 16.98
C VAL A 34 -10.52 0.47 16.44
N LEU A 35 -10.04 1.42 17.24
CA LEU A 35 -9.79 2.79 16.76
C LEU A 35 -8.85 2.76 15.55
N LYS A 36 -7.77 1.96 15.60
CA LYS A 36 -6.82 1.79 14.49
C LYS A 36 -7.53 1.34 13.21
N ALA A 37 -8.41 0.33 13.28
CA ALA A 37 -9.20 -0.12 12.13
C ALA A 37 -10.13 0.98 11.58
N ARG A 38 -10.60 1.91 12.41
CA ARG A 38 -11.49 3.02 12.00
C ARG A 38 -10.74 4.27 11.51
N ARG A 39 -9.60 4.64 12.10
CA ARG A 39 -8.83 5.84 11.75
C ARG A 39 -7.97 5.65 10.50
N VAL A 40 -7.46 4.44 10.27
CA VAL A 40 -6.54 4.16 9.17
C VAL A 40 -7.21 4.32 7.79
N PRO A 41 -8.45 3.84 7.54
CA PRO A 41 -9.20 4.17 6.32
C PRO A 41 -9.41 5.67 6.11
N ARG A 42 -9.42 6.45 7.20
CA ARG A 42 -9.51 7.92 7.21
C ARG A 42 -8.15 8.63 7.05
N GLY A 43 -7.11 7.90 6.68
CA GLY A 43 -5.80 8.47 6.38
C GLY A 43 -5.02 8.89 7.61
N ILE A 44 -5.41 8.44 8.81
CA ILE A 44 -4.77 8.81 10.07
C ILE A 44 -3.89 7.65 10.55
N TYR A 45 -2.59 7.90 10.66
CA TYR A 45 -1.56 6.91 10.98
C TYR A 45 -0.79 7.31 12.21
N GLU A 46 -0.55 6.39 13.13
CA GLU A 46 0.31 6.70 14.27
C GLU A 46 1.78 6.72 13.84
N GLN A 47 2.51 7.72 14.31
CA GLN A 47 3.93 7.89 14.05
C GLN A 47 4.78 7.13 15.08
N ARG A 48 6.10 7.13 14.89
CA ARG A 48 7.05 6.52 15.83
C ARG A 48 7.00 7.14 17.21
N THR A 49 6.82 8.46 17.28
CA THR A 49 6.57 9.15 18.54
C THR A 49 5.17 8.76 19.02
N SER A 50 5.08 8.12 20.17
CA SER A 50 3.82 7.65 20.74
C SER A 50 2.80 8.79 20.83
N ASN A 51 1.53 8.47 20.55
CA ASN A 51 0.40 9.41 20.60
C ASN A 51 0.47 10.60 19.62
N THR A 52 1.35 10.53 18.61
CA THR A 52 1.36 11.48 17.50
C THR A 52 0.91 10.79 16.22
N PHE A 53 0.18 11.53 15.39
CA PHE A 53 -0.45 11.00 14.19
C PHE A 53 -0.13 11.84 12.96
N MET A 54 0.01 11.14 11.83
CA MET A 54 0.02 11.74 10.50
C MET A 54 -1.39 11.68 9.92
N VAL A 55 -1.87 12.80 9.38
CA VAL A 55 -3.13 12.89 8.63
C VAL A 55 -2.80 13.11 7.16
N ARG A 56 -3.24 12.20 6.29
CA ARG A 56 -3.06 12.33 4.84
C ARG A 56 -4.31 12.87 4.17
N VAL A 57 -4.22 14.06 3.60
CA VAL A 57 -5.28 14.71 2.84
C VAL A 57 -5.21 14.31 1.37
N ARG A 58 -6.33 13.84 0.84
CA ARG A 58 -6.46 13.35 -0.54
C ARG A 58 -6.62 14.52 -1.52
N LEU A 59 -5.86 14.49 -2.61
CA LEU A 59 -5.91 15.52 -3.66
C LEU A 59 -5.95 14.89 -5.06
N PRO A 60 -7.15 14.65 -5.63
CA PRO A 60 -7.28 14.00 -6.94
C PRO A 60 -6.50 14.74 -8.03
N GLY A 61 -5.61 14.02 -8.73
CA GLY A 61 -4.72 14.59 -9.73
C GLY A 61 -3.71 15.63 -9.22
N GLY A 62 -3.60 15.79 -7.90
CA GLY A 62 -2.70 16.73 -7.22
C GLY A 62 -3.13 18.19 -7.24
N LEU A 63 -4.32 18.50 -7.76
CA LEU A 63 -4.77 19.88 -7.90
C LEU A 63 -5.17 20.47 -6.54
N ILE A 64 -4.80 21.73 -6.29
CA ILE A 64 -5.11 22.48 -5.07
C ILE A 64 -5.54 23.90 -5.46
N SER A 65 -6.70 24.32 -4.96
CA SER A 65 -7.18 25.70 -5.06
C SER A 65 -6.56 26.61 -3.99
N PRO A 66 -6.53 27.94 -4.20
CA PRO A 66 -6.07 28.92 -3.23
C PRO A 66 -6.76 28.80 -1.86
N GLU A 67 -8.08 28.59 -1.85
CA GLU A 67 -8.87 28.44 -0.63
C GLU A 67 -8.44 27.19 0.15
N GLN A 68 -8.25 26.07 -0.56
CA GLN A 68 -7.73 24.82 0.00
C GLN A 68 -6.30 24.98 0.53
N ALA A 69 -5.43 25.71 -0.18
CA ALA A 69 -4.06 25.98 0.27
C ALA A 69 -4.06 26.77 1.59
N ARG A 70 -4.86 27.84 1.68
CA ARG A 70 -5.04 28.62 2.92
C ARG A 70 -5.63 27.77 4.05
N ALA A 71 -6.59 26.89 3.75
CA ALA A 71 -7.20 26.00 4.74
C ALA A 71 -6.21 24.97 5.28
N LEU A 72 -5.45 24.30 4.41
CA LEU A 72 -4.38 23.37 4.79
C LEU A 72 -3.32 24.06 5.65
N ALA A 73 -2.92 25.27 5.28
CA ALA A 73 -1.98 26.06 6.06
C ALA A 73 -2.51 26.40 7.45
N ARG A 74 -3.78 26.84 7.56
CA ARG A 74 -4.43 27.11 8.86
C ARG A 74 -4.47 25.86 9.74
N VAL A 75 -4.90 24.73 9.17
CA VAL A 75 -4.94 23.45 9.89
C VAL A 75 -3.55 23.04 10.36
N SER A 76 -2.52 23.19 9.51
CA SER A 76 -1.16 22.81 9.86
C SER A 76 -0.57 23.68 10.98
N ARG A 77 -0.85 24.99 11.00
CA ARG A 77 -0.42 25.90 12.07
C ARG A 77 -1.06 25.59 13.42
N GLU A 78 -2.33 25.22 13.40
CA GLU A 78 -3.11 25.07 14.64
C GLU A 78 -2.96 23.68 15.27
N TYR A 79 -2.86 22.62 14.46
CA TYR A 79 -2.97 21.24 14.94
C TYR A 79 -1.81 20.32 14.55
N ALA A 80 -0.80 20.83 13.82
CA ALA A 80 0.29 20.01 13.28
C ALA A 80 1.64 20.71 13.42
N SER A 81 2.67 20.17 12.78
CA SER A 81 4.05 20.65 12.85
C SER A 81 4.35 21.97 12.12
N ASN A 82 3.34 22.71 11.63
CA ASN A 82 3.50 23.89 10.76
C ASN A 82 4.25 23.65 9.42
N VAL A 83 4.55 22.38 9.11
CA VAL A 83 5.19 21.94 7.87
C VAL A 83 4.33 20.87 7.24
N LEU A 84 4.00 21.05 5.96
CA LEU A 84 3.22 20.11 5.17
C LEU A 84 4.14 19.33 4.23
N HIS A 85 3.80 18.08 3.97
CA HIS A 85 4.60 17.21 3.11
C HIS A 85 3.84 16.77 1.86
N VAL A 86 4.37 17.12 0.68
CA VAL A 86 3.91 16.65 -0.63
C VAL A 86 4.36 15.21 -0.86
N THR A 87 3.43 14.34 -1.20
CA THR A 87 3.69 12.90 -1.32
C THR A 87 3.90 12.43 -2.76
N THR A 88 4.50 11.25 -2.92
CA THR A 88 4.60 10.55 -4.22
C THR A 88 3.26 10.12 -4.83
N ARG A 89 2.15 10.35 -4.11
CA ARG A 89 0.78 10.15 -4.59
C ARG A 89 0.01 11.45 -4.73
N GLN A 90 0.72 12.58 -4.81
CA GLN A 90 0.13 13.91 -4.98
C GLN A 90 -0.76 14.37 -3.81
N ASP A 91 -0.80 13.60 -2.71
CA ASP A 91 -1.45 14.00 -1.46
C ASP A 91 -0.59 14.99 -0.68
N ILE A 92 -1.19 15.60 0.36
CA ILE A 92 -0.50 16.36 1.41
C ILE A 92 -0.59 15.58 2.74
N GLN A 93 0.51 15.54 3.50
CA GLN A 93 0.52 15.00 4.86
C GLN A 93 0.73 16.12 5.88
N LEU A 94 -0.04 16.05 6.96
CA LEU A 94 0.12 16.80 8.20
C LEU A 94 0.73 15.85 9.22
N HIS A 95 1.78 16.27 9.92
CA HIS A 95 2.49 15.45 10.90
C HIS A 95 2.34 16.02 12.31
N ASP A 96 2.58 15.16 13.30
CA ASP A 96 2.63 15.49 14.72
C ASP A 96 1.29 15.99 15.26
N VAL A 97 0.21 15.43 14.73
CA VAL A 97 -1.18 15.72 15.13
C VAL A 97 -1.55 14.90 16.37
N ALA A 98 -2.20 15.51 17.36
CA ALA A 98 -2.79 14.78 18.48
C ALA A 98 -4.13 14.16 18.06
N ILE A 99 -4.44 12.96 18.56
CA ILE A 99 -5.69 12.26 18.20
C ILE A 99 -6.95 13.06 18.58
N ALA A 100 -6.88 13.85 19.65
CA ALA A 100 -7.99 14.69 20.12
C ALA A 100 -8.37 15.82 19.14
N ASP A 101 -7.42 16.25 18.30
CA ASP A 101 -7.64 17.35 17.34
C ASP A 101 -8.20 16.87 15.99
N VAL A 102 -8.11 15.58 15.71
CA VAL A 102 -8.56 14.98 14.44
C VAL A 102 -10.02 15.29 14.07
N PRO A 103 -11.00 15.32 15.01
CA PRO A 103 -12.36 15.77 14.72
C PRO A 103 -12.42 17.20 14.17
N ALA A 104 -11.69 18.14 14.79
CA ALA A 104 -11.65 19.53 14.35
C ALA A 104 -10.97 19.67 12.99
N ILE A 105 -9.87 18.94 12.77
CA ILE A 105 -9.17 18.88 11.48
C ILE A 105 -10.13 18.38 10.38
N SER A 106 -10.87 17.30 10.65
CA SER A 106 -11.77 16.71 9.66
C SER A 106 -12.90 17.65 9.24
N ARG A 107 -13.47 18.41 10.18
CA ARG A 107 -14.49 19.43 9.89
C ARG A 107 -13.92 20.56 9.03
N ARG A 108 -12.75 21.10 9.39
CA ARG A 108 -12.11 22.18 8.62
C ARG A 108 -11.66 21.75 7.22
N LEU A 109 -11.25 20.48 7.06
CA LEU A 109 -11.00 19.93 5.74
C LEU A 109 -12.30 19.86 4.92
N LEU A 110 -13.40 19.37 5.51
CA LEU A 110 -14.70 19.30 4.84
C LEU A 110 -15.17 20.70 4.39
N GLU A 111 -15.08 21.71 5.27
CA GLU A 111 -15.43 23.11 4.96
C GLU A 111 -14.64 23.67 3.75
N ALA A 112 -13.41 23.19 3.54
CA ALA A 112 -12.57 23.56 2.41
C ALA A 112 -12.73 22.65 1.17
N GLY A 113 -13.71 21.74 1.16
CA GLY A 113 -13.89 20.77 0.09
C GLY A 113 -12.77 19.73 0.01
N LEU A 114 -12.16 19.37 1.15
CA LEU A 114 -11.10 18.38 1.29
C LEU A 114 -11.52 17.21 2.19
N SER A 115 -10.82 16.08 2.07
CA SER A 115 -11.01 14.93 2.95
C SER A 115 -9.74 14.11 3.08
N SER A 116 -9.54 13.50 4.26
CA SER A 116 -8.51 12.48 4.49
C SER A 116 -9.03 11.05 4.26
N LYS A 117 -10.34 10.87 4.05
CA LYS A 117 -10.97 9.56 3.80
C LYS A 117 -10.39 8.92 2.53
N GLY A 118 -9.91 7.68 2.65
CA GLY A 118 -9.16 6.98 1.59
C GLY A 118 -7.66 7.30 1.54
N GLY A 119 -7.15 8.16 2.43
CA GLY A 119 -5.71 8.43 2.54
C GLY A 119 -4.90 7.21 3.01
N GLY A 120 -5.56 6.27 3.68
CA GLY A 120 -4.96 5.10 4.30
C GLY A 120 -5.78 3.81 4.16
N GLY A 121 -5.38 2.76 4.87
CA GLY A 121 -6.11 1.48 4.97
C GLY A 121 -6.23 0.65 3.69
N ASN A 122 -7.15 -0.31 3.76
CA ASN A 122 -7.54 -1.18 2.66
C ASN A 122 -8.63 -0.50 1.83
N THR A 123 -8.26 0.62 1.22
CA THR A 123 -9.18 1.52 0.52
C THR A 123 -8.67 1.84 -0.88
N VAL A 124 -9.53 2.42 -1.70
CA VAL A 124 -9.15 3.20 -2.87
C VAL A 124 -8.34 4.42 -2.42
N ARG A 125 -7.08 4.47 -2.81
CA ARG A 125 -6.17 5.58 -2.52
C ARG A 125 -6.41 6.75 -3.48
N ASN A 126 -5.69 7.84 -3.26
CA ASN A 126 -5.71 8.98 -4.18
C ASN A 126 -5.45 8.57 -5.64
N VAL A 127 -6.29 9.09 -6.52
CA VAL A 127 -6.22 8.90 -7.97
C VAL A 127 -5.22 9.92 -8.51
N THR A 128 -4.06 9.44 -8.95
CA THR A 128 -2.96 10.29 -9.44
C THR A 128 -3.10 10.55 -10.92
N ALA A 129 -2.55 11.67 -11.39
CA ALA A 129 -2.49 12.03 -12.80
C ALA A 129 -1.06 12.41 -13.20
N CYS A 130 -0.78 12.40 -14.49
CA CYS A 130 0.36 13.10 -15.05
C CYS A 130 0.34 14.57 -14.55
N PRO A 131 1.42 15.09 -13.97
CA PRO A 131 1.40 16.43 -13.39
C PRO A 131 1.20 17.53 -14.45
N PHE A 132 1.53 17.25 -15.71
CA PHE A 132 1.33 18.17 -16.85
C PHE A 132 -0.01 17.97 -17.58
N ALA A 133 -0.94 17.17 -17.06
CA ALA A 133 -2.21 16.86 -17.73
C ALA A 133 -3.03 18.12 -18.06
N GLY A 134 -3.27 18.40 -19.34
CA GLY A 134 -3.99 19.56 -19.87
C GLY A 134 -3.10 20.68 -20.41
N VAL A 135 -1.78 20.63 -20.18
CA VAL A 135 -0.82 21.64 -20.66
C VAL A 135 0.37 21.01 -21.41
N CYS A 136 0.44 19.68 -21.46
CA CYS A 136 1.60 18.96 -21.92
C CYS A 136 1.64 18.91 -23.45
N PRO A 137 2.74 19.33 -24.12
CA PRO A 137 2.82 19.28 -25.57
C PRO A 137 2.83 17.86 -26.16
N HIS A 138 2.99 16.83 -25.32
CA HIS A 138 3.04 15.43 -25.74
C HIS A 138 1.78 14.65 -25.40
N GLU A 139 0.82 15.23 -24.66
CA GLU A 139 -0.38 14.50 -24.29
C GLU A 139 -1.34 14.30 -25.46
N ARG A 140 -2.13 13.24 -25.37
CA ARG A 140 -3.18 12.95 -26.36
C ARG A 140 -4.43 13.78 -26.08
N PHE A 141 -4.82 13.89 -24.81
CA PHE A 141 -5.88 14.75 -24.29
C PHE A 141 -5.69 14.93 -22.78
N ASP A 142 -6.36 15.94 -22.20
CA ASP A 142 -6.31 16.19 -20.75
C ASP A 142 -6.99 15.06 -19.97
N VAL A 143 -6.20 14.39 -19.12
CA VAL A 143 -6.71 13.29 -18.28
C VAL A 143 -7.26 13.75 -16.92
N SER A 144 -7.15 15.04 -16.59
CA SER A 144 -7.60 15.61 -15.31
C SER A 144 -9.08 15.40 -15.01
N PRO A 145 -10.02 15.55 -15.96
CA PRO A 145 -11.45 15.34 -15.69
C PRO A 145 -11.77 13.93 -15.16
N TYR A 146 -11.03 12.93 -15.64
CA TYR A 146 -11.26 11.52 -15.28
C TYR A 146 -10.77 11.17 -13.87
N THR A 147 -9.75 11.87 -13.36
CA THR A 147 -9.30 11.65 -11.98
C THR A 147 -10.36 12.12 -10.99
N GLY A 148 -11.03 13.24 -11.30
CA GLY A 148 -12.18 13.75 -10.55
C GLY A 148 -13.40 12.83 -10.67
N ALA A 149 -13.75 12.38 -11.87
CA ALA A 149 -14.90 11.51 -12.10
C ALA A 149 -14.78 10.15 -11.38
N VAL A 150 -13.64 9.47 -11.53
CA VAL A 150 -13.36 8.20 -10.84
C VAL A 150 -13.31 8.41 -9.33
N THR A 151 -12.74 9.52 -8.86
CA THR A 151 -12.73 9.85 -7.43
C THR A 151 -14.15 10.00 -6.87
N ARG A 152 -14.97 10.85 -7.51
CA ARG A 152 -16.33 11.15 -7.06
C ARG A 152 -17.15 9.88 -6.93
N TYR A 153 -17.15 9.04 -7.96
CA TYR A 153 -17.89 7.78 -7.94
C TYR A 153 -17.35 6.81 -6.87
N LEU A 154 -16.05 6.54 -6.84
CA LEU A 154 -15.52 5.53 -5.91
C LEU A 154 -15.63 5.96 -4.44
N MET A 155 -15.71 7.27 -4.15
CA MET A 155 -15.89 7.76 -2.78
C MET A 155 -17.31 7.60 -2.24
N THR A 156 -18.32 7.40 -3.10
CA THR A 156 -19.70 7.15 -2.64
C THR A 156 -19.92 5.69 -2.23
N LEU A 157 -19.04 4.78 -2.65
CA LEU A 157 -19.14 3.35 -2.38
C LEU A 157 -18.49 3.00 -1.04
N GLU A 158 -19.22 2.32 -0.16
CA GLU A 158 -18.68 1.86 1.12
C GLU A 158 -17.58 0.79 0.91
N GLU A 159 -17.78 -0.07 -0.08
CA GLU A 159 -16.87 -1.17 -0.43
C GLU A 159 -15.50 -0.67 -0.92
N SER A 160 -15.42 0.57 -1.42
CA SER A 160 -14.15 1.24 -1.74
C SER A 160 -13.28 1.46 -0.50
N PHE A 161 -13.83 1.37 0.71
CA PHE A 161 -13.11 1.53 1.97
C PHE A 161 -12.90 0.21 2.73
N GLN A 162 -13.34 -0.92 2.16
CA GLN A 162 -13.29 -2.25 2.77
C GLN A 162 -12.70 -3.32 1.81
N LEU A 163 -11.75 -2.91 0.98
CA LEU A 163 -11.08 -3.80 0.02
C LEU A 163 -10.14 -4.79 0.76
N PRO A 164 -9.61 -5.83 0.08
CA PRO A 164 -8.62 -6.72 0.70
C PRO A 164 -7.32 -6.00 1.05
N ARG A 165 -6.93 -5.00 0.25
CA ARG A 165 -5.74 -4.16 0.50
C ARG A 165 -5.87 -2.80 -0.20
N LYS A 166 -4.86 -1.94 -0.07
CA LYS A 166 -4.79 -0.66 -0.79
C LYS A 166 -4.92 -0.85 -2.30
N PHE A 167 -5.78 -0.05 -2.94
CA PHE A 167 -6.00 -0.01 -4.39
C PHE A 167 -5.59 1.35 -4.94
N LYS A 168 -4.62 1.39 -5.85
CA LYS A 168 -4.04 2.62 -6.40
C LYS A 168 -4.38 2.76 -7.88
N ILE A 169 -4.85 3.95 -8.26
CA ILE A 169 -5.25 4.28 -9.62
C ILE A 169 -4.37 5.43 -10.14
N ALA A 170 -3.95 5.38 -11.40
CA ALA A 170 -3.17 6.44 -12.04
C ALA A 170 -3.56 6.71 -13.50
N PHE A 171 -3.48 7.97 -13.91
CA PHE A 171 -3.77 8.44 -15.27
C PHE A 171 -2.56 9.09 -15.91
N SER A 172 -2.16 8.63 -17.08
CA SER A 172 -1.08 9.21 -17.89
C SER A 172 -1.63 9.77 -19.19
N GLY A 173 -1.24 11.01 -19.54
CA GLY A 173 -1.70 11.68 -20.77
C GLY A 173 -1.02 11.20 -22.07
N CYS A 174 0.03 10.39 -21.98
CA CYS A 174 0.74 9.83 -23.14
C CYS A 174 1.57 8.59 -22.76
N GLY A 175 2.18 7.95 -23.76
CA GLY A 175 2.97 6.72 -23.61
C GLY A 175 4.25 6.84 -22.78
N ALA A 176 4.73 8.06 -22.48
CA ALA A 176 5.87 8.27 -21.57
C ALA A 176 5.57 7.82 -20.12
N ASP A 177 4.28 7.67 -19.78
CA ASP A 177 3.80 7.19 -18.49
C ASP A 177 4.38 7.93 -17.27
N CYS A 178 4.33 9.27 -17.29
CA CYS A 178 4.83 10.08 -16.17
C CYS A 178 4.10 9.77 -14.84
N ALA A 179 2.88 9.22 -14.90
CA ALA A 179 2.10 8.87 -13.72
C ALA A 179 2.38 7.46 -13.16
N PHE A 180 3.26 6.68 -13.80
CA PHE A 180 3.52 5.27 -13.47
C PHE A 180 2.26 4.40 -13.52
N ALA A 181 1.36 4.64 -14.47
CA ALA A 181 0.15 3.85 -14.71
C ALA A 181 0.47 2.34 -14.73
N ALA A 182 1.57 1.93 -15.36
CA ALA A 182 1.98 0.53 -15.43
C ALA A 182 2.36 -0.08 -14.07
N ALA A 183 2.67 0.71 -13.05
CA ALA A 183 3.09 0.24 -11.73
C ALA A 183 2.00 0.37 -10.64
N ASN A 184 0.78 0.76 -11.00
CA ASN A 184 -0.37 0.89 -10.11
C ASN A 184 -1.31 -0.32 -10.23
N ASP A 185 -2.25 -0.46 -9.28
CA ASP A 185 -3.24 -1.55 -9.32
C ASP A 185 -4.17 -1.38 -10.54
N LEU A 186 -4.45 -0.13 -10.92
CA LEU A 186 -5.12 0.27 -12.16
C LEU A 186 -4.43 1.50 -12.76
N GLY A 187 -4.19 1.46 -14.06
CA GLY A 187 -3.55 2.50 -14.84
C GLY A 187 -4.33 2.78 -16.12
N PHE A 188 -4.46 4.06 -16.45
CA PHE A 188 -5.05 4.52 -17.71
C PHE A 188 -4.01 5.34 -18.46
N VAL A 189 -3.77 5.01 -19.73
CA VAL A 189 -2.85 5.78 -20.58
C VAL A 189 -3.61 6.28 -21.80
N ALA A 190 -3.69 7.60 -21.93
CA ALA A 190 -4.48 8.27 -22.96
C ALA A 190 -3.99 7.90 -24.36
N GLU A 191 -4.93 7.52 -25.21
CA GLU A 191 -4.73 7.16 -26.61
C GLU A 191 -5.92 7.66 -27.44
N VAL A 192 -5.69 7.97 -28.71
CA VAL A 192 -6.74 8.29 -29.68
C VAL A 192 -6.65 7.28 -30.81
N ARG A 193 -7.73 6.56 -31.08
CA ARG A 193 -7.85 5.59 -32.18
C ARG A 193 -9.02 5.99 -33.06
N ASP A 194 -8.78 6.15 -34.36
CA ASP A 194 -9.80 6.48 -35.35
C ASP A 194 -10.67 7.70 -34.96
N GLY A 195 -10.03 8.72 -34.37
CA GLY A 195 -10.70 9.94 -33.90
C GLY A 195 -11.43 9.81 -32.56
N VAL A 196 -11.54 8.60 -32.00
CA VAL A 196 -12.14 8.34 -30.69
C VAL A 196 -11.07 8.44 -29.60
N ALA A 197 -11.30 9.26 -28.58
CA ALA A 197 -10.44 9.32 -27.41
C ALA A 197 -10.77 8.19 -26.43
N GLY A 198 -9.73 7.65 -25.81
CA GLY A 198 -9.85 6.58 -24.85
C GLY A 198 -8.53 6.23 -24.19
N PHE A 199 -8.44 5.02 -23.68
CA PHE A 199 -7.32 4.60 -22.87
C PHE A 199 -6.84 3.20 -23.24
N VAL A 200 -5.52 3.03 -23.19
CA VAL A 200 -4.92 1.73 -22.83
C VAL A 200 -5.13 1.54 -21.34
N VAL A 201 -5.84 0.47 -20.97
CA VAL A 201 -6.06 0.10 -19.57
C VAL A 201 -5.00 -0.91 -19.14
N LEU A 202 -4.37 -0.66 -17.99
CA LEU A 202 -3.39 -1.52 -17.35
C LEU A 202 -3.91 -1.92 -15.97
N ALA A 203 -3.97 -3.20 -15.61
CA ALA A 203 -4.44 -3.62 -14.29
C ALA A 203 -3.59 -4.72 -13.62
N GLY A 204 -3.54 -4.72 -12.29
CA GLY A 204 -2.83 -5.72 -11.50
C GLY A 204 -1.34 -5.45 -11.25
N GLY A 205 -0.90 -4.21 -11.38
CA GLY A 205 0.46 -3.80 -11.04
C GLY A 205 0.65 -3.50 -9.56
N GLY A 206 1.89 -3.23 -9.16
CA GLY A 206 2.14 -2.69 -7.83
C GLY A 206 3.56 -2.86 -7.33
N MET A 207 4.09 -1.81 -6.70
CA MET A 207 5.40 -1.80 -6.04
C MET A 207 5.36 -2.31 -4.58
N GLY A 208 6.47 -2.89 -4.13
CA GLY A 208 6.73 -3.40 -2.78
C GLY A 208 7.83 -4.46 -2.80
N ASN A 209 7.86 -5.36 -1.80
CA ASN A 209 8.86 -6.44 -1.75
C ASN A 209 8.76 -7.39 -2.95
N SER A 210 7.54 -7.79 -3.32
CA SER A 210 7.25 -8.51 -4.57
C SER A 210 6.55 -7.52 -5.50
N SER A 211 7.20 -7.13 -6.58
CA SER A 211 6.72 -6.10 -7.50
C SER A 211 6.47 -6.66 -8.89
N ARG A 212 5.45 -6.15 -9.56
CA ARG A 212 5.18 -6.43 -10.97
C ARG A 212 4.53 -5.24 -11.66
N PHE A 213 4.69 -5.18 -12.97
CA PHE A 213 3.90 -4.28 -13.81
C PHE A 213 2.50 -4.84 -14.01
N ALA A 214 1.59 -3.94 -14.33
CA ALA A 214 0.21 -4.22 -14.63
C ALA A 214 0.09 -4.89 -16.01
N VAL A 215 -0.89 -5.78 -16.13
CA VAL A 215 -1.25 -6.45 -17.38
C VAL A 215 -2.00 -5.44 -18.26
N ARG A 216 -1.59 -5.29 -19.52
CA ARG A 216 -2.26 -4.40 -20.49
C ARG A 216 -3.54 -5.02 -21.03
N MET A 217 -4.73 -4.52 -20.74
CA MET A 217 -6.00 -5.06 -21.25
C MET A 217 -6.08 -5.00 -22.79
N PRO A 218 -6.78 -5.96 -23.44
CA PRO A 218 -6.78 -6.06 -24.90
C PRO A 218 -7.64 -4.98 -25.58
N GLU A 219 -8.73 -4.56 -24.94
CA GLU A 219 -9.69 -3.60 -25.49
C GLU A 219 -9.21 -2.15 -25.30
N PHE A 220 -9.34 -1.33 -26.35
CA PHE A 220 -9.27 0.12 -26.22
C PHE A 220 -10.53 0.61 -25.50
N LEU A 221 -10.36 1.33 -24.40
CA LEU A 221 -11.49 1.79 -23.60
C LEU A 221 -11.86 3.22 -23.99
N PRO A 222 -13.03 3.47 -24.62
CA PRO A 222 -13.49 4.83 -24.87
C PRO A 222 -13.65 5.61 -23.55
N VAL A 223 -13.43 6.91 -23.58
CA VAL A 223 -13.44 7.75 -22.36
C VAL A 223 -14.72 7.59 -21.53
N VAL A 224 -15.87 7.38 -22.16
CA VAL A 224 -17.18 7.21 -21.50
C VAL A 224 -17.20 6.07 -20.47
N ASP A 225 -16.42 5.01 -20.70
CA ASP A 225 -16.38 3.82 -19.84
C ASP A 225 -15.28 3.88 -18.75
N THR A 226 -14.61 5.02 -18.58
CA THR A 226 -13.49 5.14 -17.63
C THR A 226 -13.90 4.81 -16.19
N VAL A 227 -15.06 5.31 -15.73
CA VAL A 227 -15.59 5.02 -14.39
C VAL A 227 -15.97 3.54 -14.28
N ARG A 228 -16.53 2.96 -15.34
CA ARG A 228 -16.93 1.55 -15.40
C ARG A 228 -15.74 0.60 -15.32
N ALA A 229 -14.65 0.91 -16.01
CA ALA A 229 -13.44 0.11 -15.91
C ALA A 229 -12.82 0.17 -14.50
N ALA A 230 -12.87 1.33 -13.84
CA ALA A 230 -12.42 1.46 -12.46
C ALA A 230 -13.27 0.62 -11.50
N GLU A 231 -14.60 0.63 -11.67
CA GLU A 231 -15.51 -0.20 -10.88
C GLU A 231 -15.30 -1.69 -11.15
N ALA A 232 -15.15 -2.11 -12.41
CA ALA A 232 -14.93 -3.50 -12.78
C ALA A 232 -13.68 -4.07 -12.09
N VAL A 233 -12.56 -3.36 -12.15
CA VAL A 233 -11.32 -3.81 -11.48
C VAL A 233 -11.47 -3.77 -9.96
N ARG A 234 -12.22 -2.81 -9.39
CA ARG A 234 -12.52 -2.77 -7.95
C ARG A 234 -13.34 -4.00 -7.53
N ARG A 235 -14.38 -4.37 -8.28
CA ARG A 235 -15.21 -5.56 -8.01
C ARG A 235 -14.39 -6.84 -8.06
N ILE A 236 -13.58 -7.01 -9.11
CA ILE A 236 -12.65 -8.14 -9.22
C ILE A 236 -11.71 -8.17 -8.02
N PHE A 237 -11.14 -7.03 -7.64
CA PHE A 237 -10.25 -7.00 -6.49
C PHE A 237 -10.97 -7.34 -5.18
N ALA A 238 -12.19 -6.87 -4.99
CA ALA A 238 -12.99 -7.16 -3.79
C ALA A 238 -13.34 -8.64 -3.65
N GLN A 239 -13.60 -9.33 -4.77
CA GLN A 239 -13.98 -10.74 -4.83
C GLN A 239 -12.78 -11.69 -4.81
N GLU A 240 -11.68 -11.32 -5.46
CA GLU A 240 -10.54 -12.22 -5.67
C GLU A 240 -9.37 -11.95 -4.71
N GLY A 241 -9.31 -10.78 -4.08
CA GLY A 241 -8.19 -10.43 -3.21
C GLY A 241 -8.22 -11.21 -1.88
N ASP A 242 -7.03 -11.58 -1.39
CA ASP A 242 -6.86 -12.31 -0.13
C ASP A 242 -7.04 -11.36 1.08
N ARG A 243 -8.03 -11.64 1.94
CA ARG A 243 -8.31 -10.87 3.17
C ARG A 243 -7.64 -11.47 4.42
N LYS A 244 -7.08 -12.68 4.33
CA LYS A 244 -6.43 -13.39 5.45
C LYS A 244 -4.94 -13.09 5.49
N ASN A 245 -4.23 -13.27 4.38
CA ASN A 245 -2.80 -13.01 4.30
C ASN A 245 -2.51 -11.61 3.76
N ARG A 246 -2.26 -10.66 4.68
CA ARG A 246 -1.92 -9.26 4.37
C ARG A 246 -0.73 -9.09 3.41
N HIS A 247 0.18 -10.06 3.33
CA HIS A 247 1.35 -10.03 2.43
C HIS A 247 1.00 -10.49 1.00
N ARG A 248 -0.09 -11.23 0.81
CA ARG A 248 -0.62 -11.68 -0.49
C ARG A 248 -1.93 -10.98 -0.90
N ALA A 249 -2.37 -9.98 -0.14
CA ALA A 249 -3.65 -9.29 -0.30
C ALA A 249 -3.75 -8.24 -1.42
N ARG A 250 -2.66 -7.90 -2.13
CA ARG A 250 -2.70 -6.91 -3.24
C ARG A 250 -3.25 -7.55 -4.52
N LEU A 251 -3.96 -6.77 -5.34
CA LEU A 251 -4.56 -7.23 -6.62
C LEU A 251 -3.56 -8.00 -7.49
N ARG A 252 -2.30 -7.56 -7.55
CA ARG A 252 -1.23 -8.22 -8.30
C ARG A 252 -1.08 -9.73 -8.01
N PHE A 253 -1.36 -10.16 -6.78
CA PHE A 253 -1.28 -11.57 -6.39
C PHE A 253 -2.53 -12.36 -6.80
N ALA A 254 -3.69 -11.72 -6.88
CA ALA A 254 -4.87 -12.33 -7.49
C ALA A 254 -4.63 -12.58 -8.98
N VAL A 255 -3.97 -11.63 -9.68
CA VAL A 255 -3.56 -11.83 -11.07
C VAL A 255 -2.52 -12.94 -11.20
N GLU A 256 -1.51 -13.00 -10.33
CA GLU A 256 -0.52 -14.09 -10.31
C GLU A 256 -1.18 -15.46 -10.14
N ARG A 257 -2.19 -15.56 -9.26
CA ARG A 257 -2.92 -16.80 -8.99
C ARG A 257 -3.83 -17.21 -10.16
N MET A 258 -4.54 -16.26 -10.79
CA MET A 258 -5.42 -16.54 -11.93
C MET A 258 -4.65 -16.79 -13.23
N GLY A 259 -3.48 -16.16 -13.40
CA GLY A 259 -2.84 -16.02 -14.71
C GLY A 259 -3.35 -14.80 -15.48
N GLU A 260 -2.52 -14.25 -16.37
CA GLU A 260 -2.83 -12.99 -17.07
C GLU A 260 -4.01 -13.12 -18.03
N ASP A 261 -4.13 -14.24 -18.74
CA ASP A 261 -5.21 -14.47 -19.70
C ASP A 261 -6.57 -14.61 -19.02
N ALA A 262 -6.64 -15.40 -17.95
CA ALA A 262 -7.85 -15.52 -17.14
C ALA A 262 -8.26 -14.17 -16.53
N PHE A 263 -7.29 -13.37 -16.08
CA PHE A 263 -7.56 -12.04 -15.54
C PHE A 263 -8.09 -11.07 -16.61
N ARG A 264 -7.60 -11.13 -17.85
CA ARG A 264 -8.12 -10.34 -18.99
C ARG A 264 -9.57 -10.69 -19.30
N ASN A 265 -9.89 -11.98 -19.36
CA ASN A 265 -11.25 -12.46 -19.61
C ASN A 265 -12.18 -12.01 -18.47
N ARG A 266 -11.75 -12.20 -17.22
CA ARG A 266 -12.50 -11.73 -16.03
C ARG A 266 -12.76 -10.23 -16.06
N PHE A 267 -11.78 -9.42 -16.49
CA PHE A 267 -11.96 -7.99 -16.68
C PHE A 267 -13.02 -7.67 -17.74
N GLN A 268 -12.98 -8.34 -18.88
CA GLN A 268 -13.98 -8.14 -19.94
C GLN A 268 -15.39 -8.50 -19.47
N ASP A 269 -15.56 -9.64 -18.81
CA ASP A 269 -16.85 -10.08 -18.27
C ASP A 269 -17.41 -9.09 -17.24
N GLU A 270 -16.56 -8.64 -16.32
CA GLU A 270 -16.96 -7.67 -15.31
C GLU A 270 -17.25 -6.29 -15.93
N LEU A 271 -16.47 -5.84 -16.91
CA LEU A 271 -16.73 -4.59 -17.62
C LEU A 271 -18.08 -4.62 -18.34
N GLN A 272 -18.44 -5.73 -18.99
CA GLN A 272 -19.77 -5.89 -19.61
C GLN A 272 -20.89 -5.88 -18.58
N THR A 273 -20.66 -6.48 -17.41
CA THR A 273 -21.61 -6.44 -16.29
C THR A 273 -21.82 -5.01 -15.80
N VAL A 274 -20.74 -4.26 -15.59
CA VAL A 274 -20.79 -2.85 -15.15
C VAL A 274 -21.37 -1.92 -16.22
N ARG A 275 -21.18 -2.20 -17.52
CA ARG A 275 -21.84 -1.47 -18.63
C ARG A 275 -23.37 -1.58 -18.58
N ARG A 276 -23.91 -2.69 -18.07
CA ARG A 276 -25.36 -2.90 -17.88
C ARG A 276 -25.87 -2.29 -16.57
N ASP A 277 -24.99 -1.88 -15.68
CA ASP A 277 -25.32 -1.24 -14.41
C ASP A 277 -25.46 0.28 -14.62
N HIS A 278 -26.70 0.73 -14.81
CA HIS A 278 -27.00 2.14 -15.04
C HIS A 278 -26.77 3.04 -13.81
N THR A 279 -26.41 2.48 -12.65
CA THR A 279 -26.01 3.28 -11.48
C THR A 279 -24.58 3.79 -11.59
N VAL A 280 -23.77 3.19 -12.47
CA VAL A 280 -22.38 3.61 -12.71
C VAL A 280 -22.39 4.71 -13.78
N PRO A 281 -21.98 5.94 -13.46
CA PRO A 281 -22.10 7.07 -14.36
C PRO A 281 -21.11 6.97 -15.52
N ASP A 282 -21.48 7.60 -16.63
CA ASP A 282 -20.54 7.89 -17.71
C ASP A 282 -19.44 8.83 -17.23
N ALA A 283 -18.24 8.65 -17.77
CA ALA A 283 -17.19 9.64 -17.59
C ALA A 283 -17.51 10.91 -18.40
N PRO A 284 -17.00 12.08 -17.98
CA PRO A 284 -17.25 13.34 -18.68
C PRO A 284 -16.74 13.29 -20.12
N PRO A 285 -17.37 14.02 -21.04
CA PRO A 285 -16.91 14.10 -22.42
C PRO A 285 -15.51 14.73 -22.50
N VAL A 286 -14.79 14.37 -23.55
CA VAL A 286 -13.43 14.85 -23.80
C VAL A 286 -13.44 16.07 -24.72
N SER A 287 -12.52 17.01 -24.47
CA SER A 287 -12.08 17.93 -25.51
C SER A 287 -10.85 17.32 -26.17
N VAL A 288 -11.02 16.69 -27.33
CA VAL A 288 -9.89 16.06 -28.05
C VAL A 288 -9.04 17.16 -28.66
N LEU A 289 -7.75 17.15 -28.36
CA LEU A 289 -6.81 17.98 -29.09
C LEU A 289 -6.67 17.43 -30.52
N PRO A 290 -6.66 18.26 -31.58
CA PRO A 290 -6.40 17.78 -32.94
C PRO A 290 -5.13 16.94 -32.95
N ALA A 291 -5.28 15.65 -33.26
CA ALA A 291 -4.17 14.71 -33.30
C ALA A 291 -3.16 15.21 -34.32
N VAL A 292 -1.93 15.48 -33.88
CA VAL A 292 -0.83 15.67 -34.82
C VAL A 292 -0.41 14.27 -35.26
N ALA A 293 -0.87 13.85 -36.43
CA ALA A 293 -0.50 12.57 -37.01
C ALA A 293 1.02 12.47 -37.16
N GLY A 294 1.59 11.30 -36.86
CA GLY A 294 3.01 11.01 -37.09
C GLY A 294 4.01 11.48 -36.02
N VAL A 295 3.56 12.06 -34.89
CA VAL A 295 4.49 12.40 -33.79
C VAL A 295 4.90 11.11 -33.05
N PRO A 296 6.22 10.78 -32.98
CA PRO A 296 6.71 9.65 -32.21
C PRO A 296 6.24 9.69 -30.76
N GLN A 297 6.06 8.53 -30.13
CA GLN A 297 5.77 8.48 -28.70
C GLN A 297 6.91 9.19 -27.93
N PRO A 298 6.59 10.12 -27.02
CA PRO A 298 7.60 10.78 -26.21
C PRO A 298 8.33 9.75 -25.34
N SER A 299 9.64 9.86 -25.24
CA SER A 299 10.47 9.00 -24.40
C SER A 299 10.57 9.46 -22.94
N GLY A 300 9.93 10.58 -22.58
CA GLY A 300 10.02 11.17 -21.25
C GLY A 300 9.15 12.42 -21.07
N PRO A 301 9.27 13.12 -19.92
CA PRO A 301 8.56 14.37 -19.67
C PRO A 301 9.00 15.48 -20.64
N PRO A 302 8.21 16.57 -20.77
CA PRO A 302 8.60 17.75 -21.54
C PRO A 302 9.98 18.27 -21.12
N ARG A 303 10.70 18.90 -22.04
CA ARG A 303 12.02 19.49 -21.73
C ARG A 303 11.85 20.88 -21.10
N PRO A 304 12.52 21.16 -19.96
CA PRO A 304 12.46 22.48 -19.34
C PRO A 304 13.26 23.52 -20.11
N ARG A 305 12.96 24.79 -19.83
CA ARG A 305 13.77 25.98 -20.15
C ARG A 305 14.04 26.74 -18.85
N LEU A 306 15.09 27.55 -18.84
CA LEU A 306 15.32 28.51 -17.77
C LEU A 306 14.79 29.88 -18.20
N ALA A 307 14.07 30.54 -17.31
CA ALA A 307 13.60 31.93 -17.47
C ALA A 307 13.66 32.61 -16.10
N ASP A 308 14.49 33.66 -15.97
CA ASP A 308 14.69 34.40 -14.72
C ASP A 308 15.00 33.52 -13.50
N GLY A 309 15.86 32.52 -13.71
CA GLY A 309 16.24 31.52 -12.70
C GLY A 309 15.23 30.38 -12.51
N LEU A 310 13.98 30.56 -12.93
CA LEU A 310 12.92 29.55 -12.80
C LEU A 310 13.02 28.47 -13.88
N THR A 311 12.66 27.24 -13.50
CA THR A 311 12.46 26.13 -14.43
C THR A 311 11.05 26.20 -15.02
N VAL A 312 10.94 26.48 -16.31
CA VAL A 312 9.66 26.69 -17.00
C VAL A 312 9.48 25.74 -18.18
N TYR A 313 8.23 25.43 -18.49
CA TYR A 313 7.82 24.58 -19.60
C TYR A 313 6.81 25.33 -20.46
N PRO A 314 7.06 25.52 -21.77
CA PRO A 314 6.05 26.06 -22.66
C PRO A 314 4.82 25.17 -22.69
N GLU A 315 3.64 25.78 -22.52
CA GLU A 315 2.37 25.06 -22.62
C GLU A 315 1.95 24.91 -24.08
N GLN A 316 1.17 23.88 -24.37
CA GLN A 316 0.71 23.62 -25.72
C GLN A 316 -0.08 24.80 -26.31
N ARG A 317 0.29 25.22 -27.53
CA ARG A 317 -0.45 26.14 -28.41
C ARG A 317 -0.91 27.45 -27.72
N SER A 318 -0.13 27.95 -26.76
CA SER A 318 -0.39 29.21 -26.07
C SER A 318 0.90 29.96 -25.76
N ASP A 319 0.76 31.20 -25.31
CA ASP A 319 1.82 32.06 -24.78
C ASP A 319 2.13 31.76 -23.30
N LEU A 320 1.51 30.72 -22.74
CA LEU A 320 1.58 30.36 -21.34
C LEU A 320 2.75 29.45 -21.02
N MET A 321 3.10 29.46 -19.74
CA MET A 321 4.19 28.72 -19.13
C MET A 321 3.68 27.95 -17.92
N THR A 322 4.14 26.71 -17.80
CA THR A 322 4.13 25.97 -16.53
C THR A 322 5.44 26.23 -15.82
N VAL A 323 5.38 26.73 -14.59
CA VAL A 323 6.53 26.96 -13.72
C VAL A 323 6.67 25.79 -12.74
N ARG A 324 7.85 25.19 -12.71
CA ARG A 324 8.19 24.12 -11.76
C ARG A 324 8.80 24.71 -10.50
N LEU A 325 8.19 24.39 -9.38
CA LEU A 325 8.59 24.80 -8.04
C LEU A 325 9.16 23.58 -7.31
N PHE A 326 10.37 23.72 -6.80
CA PHE A 326 11.06 22.63 -6.10
C PHE A 326 10.87 22.77 -4.59
N LEU A 327 10.61 21.64 -3.94
CA LEU A 327 10.49 21.53 -2.50
C LEU A 327 11.58 20.56 -2.02
N PRO A 328 12.53 20.99 -1.19
CA PRO A 328 13.56 20.11 -0.63
C PRO A 328 12.92 18.90 0.06
N LEU A 329 13.03 17.73 -0.56
CA LEU A 329 12.43 16.46 -0.11
C LEU A 329 10.91 16.52 0.13
N GLY A 330 10.22 17.48 -0.49
CA GLY A 330 8.75 17.57 -0.47
C GLY A 330 8.11 18.37 0.65
N ASP A 331 8.88 19.05 1.50
CA ASP A 331 8.31 19.84 2.60
C ASP A 331 8.05 21.29 2.18
N ILE A 332 6.95 21.86 2.69
CA ILE A 332 6.58 23.26 2.51
C ILE A 332 6.02 23.81 3.83
N ALA A 333 6.51 24.97 4.27
CA ALA A 333 5.95 25.66 5.44
C ALA A 333 4.51 26.10 5.18
N ALA A 334 3.66 26.13 6.22
CA ALA A 334 2.26 26.48 6.08
C ALA A 334 2.06 27.87 5.43
N ASP A 335 2.85 28.87 5.84
CA ASP A 335 2.74 30.22 5.30
C ASP A 335 3.15 30.30 3.83
N ASP A 336 4.13 29.50 3.41
CA ASP A 336 4.55 29.39 2.02
C ASP A 336 3.49 28.72 1.15
N LEU A 337 2.81 27.69 1.67
CA LEU A 337 1.68 27.06 0.98
C LEU A 337 0.50 28.03 0.81
N ALA A 338 0.16 28.78 1.87
CA ALA A 338 -0.89 29.80 1.79
C ALA A 338 -0.54 30.89 0.77
N GLY A 339 0.72 31.36 0.79
CA GLY A 339 1.23 32.33 -0.16
C GLY A 339 1.23 31.82 -1.59
N LEU A 340 1.53 30.54 -1.81
CA LEU A 340 1.42 29.94 -3.13
C LEU A 340 -0.02 29.95 -3.64
N GLY A 341 -1.02 29.85 -2.74
CA GLY A 341 -2.42 30.13 -3.05
C GLY A 341 -2.61 31.55 -3.59
N ASP A 342 -2.09 32.57 -2.91
CA ASP A 342 -2.15 33.98 -3.37
C ASP A 342 -1.47 34.16 -4.75
N LEU A 343 -0.33 33.50 -4.97
CA LEU A 343 0.38 33.54 -6.25
C LEU A 343 -0.40 32.84 -7.35
N ALA A 344 -1.10 31.75 -7.04
CA ALA A 344 -1.97 31.07 -8.00
C ALA A 344 -3.17 31.92 -8.39
N GLU A 345 -3.81 32.63 -7.46
CA GLU A 345 -4.88 33.60 -7.78
C GLU A 345 -4.39 34.71 -8.72
N ARG A 346 -3.15 35.19 -8.50
CA ARG A 346 -2.58 36.32 -9.21
C ARG A 346 -2.04 35.96 -10.61
N TYR A 347 -1.31 34.85 -10.72
CA TYR A 347 -0.49 34.55 -11.89
C TYR A 347 -0.98 33.38 -12.73
N SER A 348 -1.78 32.46 -12.17
CA SER A 348 -2.27 31.29 -12.90
C SER A 348 -3.66 31.54 -13.47
N ARG A 349 -3.83 31.32 -14.78
CA ARG A 349 -5.18 31.32 -15.39
C ARG A 349 -6.06 30.17 -14.88
N GLU A 350 -5.47 29.11 -14.33
CA GLU A 350 -6.22 28.02 -13.68
C GLU A 350 -6.68 28.37 -12.27
N ARG A 351 -6.10 29.42 -11.65
CA ARG A 351 -6.27 29.75 -10.24
C ARG A 351 -6.09 28.54 -9.33
N ALA A 352 -5.06 27.74 -9.61
CA ALA A 352 -4.72 26.53 -8.89
C ALA A 352 -3.27 26.13 -9.16
N PHE A 353 -2.75 25.21 -8.35
CA PHE A 353 -1.44 24.58 -8.59
C PHE A 353 -1.54 23.07 -8.39
N ARG A 354 -0.51 22.33 -8.83
CA ARG A 354 -0.50 20.86 -8.79
C ARG A 354 0.69 20.31 -8.02
N THR A 355 0.43 19.46 -7.05
CA THR A 355 1.45 18.59 -6.46
C THR A 355 1.82 17.48 -7.44
N THR A 356 3.03 16.97 -7.28
CA THR A 356 3.67 16.05 -8.24
C THR A 356 4.19 14.80 -7.55
N GLN A 357 4.41 13.73 -8.32
CA GLN A 357 4.83 12.43 -7.78
C GLN A 357 6.31 12.39 -7.39
N ASP A 358 7.07 13.39 -7.79
CA ASP A 358 8.43 13.69 -7.35
C ASP A 358 8.44 14.76 -6.24
N GLN A 359 7.31 14.92 -5.54
CA GLN A 359 7.18 15.74 -4.32
C GLN A 359 7.41 17.24 -4.52
N GLY A 360 7.36 17.76 -5.75
CA GLY A 360 7.36 19.19 -6.04
C GLY A 360 5.97 19.73 -6.38
N ILE A 361 5.94 20.97 -6.89
CA ILE A 361 4.72 21.65 -7.33
C ILE A 361 4.88 22.21 -8.75
N LEU A 362 3.78 22.25 -9.50
CA LEU A 362 3.63 22.99 -10.75
C LEU A 362 2.63 24.12 -10.57
N LEU A 363 3.05 25.35 -10.88
CA LEU A 363 2.16 26.48 -11.09
C LEU A 363 1.98 26.66 -12.60
N ARG A 364 0.77 26.40 -13.09
CA ARG A 364 0.49 26.28 -14.53
C ARG A 364 -0.23 27.51 -15.06
N SER A 365 -0.22 27.64 -16.38
CA SER A 365 -0.93 28.66 -17.13
C SER A 365 -0.57 30.08 -16.68
N VAL A 366 0.74 30.30 -16.47
CA VAL A 366 1.34 31.60 -16.15
C VAL A 366 1.68 32.30 -17.46
N ALA A 367 1.29 33.56 -17.64
CA ALA A 367 1.68 34.30 -18.84
C ALA A 367 3.21 34.45 -18.89
N ARG A 368 3.81 34.27 -20.08
CA ARG A 368 5.26 34.43 -20.26
C ARG A 368 5.79 35.75 -19.70
N THR A 369 5.03 36.83 -19.84
CA THR A 369 5.38 38.17 -19.35
C THR A 369 5.38 38.29 -17.83
N ASP A 370 4.69 37.41 -17.12
CA ASP A 370 4.57 37.46 -15.67
C ASP A 370 5.64 36.60 -14.95
N VAL A 371 6.40 35.78 -15.68
CA VAL A 371 7.39 34.85 -15.11
C VAL A 371 8.42 35.60 -14.26
N SER A 372 8.95 36.73 -14.73
CA SER A 372 9.94 37.52 -13.99
C SER A 372 9.36 38.11 -12.71
N ARG A 373 8.09 38.55 -12.75
CA ARG A 373 7.40 39.12 -11.57
C ARG A 373 7.10 38.04 -10.53
N LEU A 374 6.64 36.88 -10.99
CA LEU A 374 6.44 35.69 -10.16
C LEU A 374 7.77 35.26 -9.49
N ALA A 375 8.89 35.27 -10.22
CA ALA A 375 10.20 34.95 -9.66
C ALA A 375 10.55 35.87 -8.48
N GLY A 376 10.28 37.18 -8.60
CA GLY A 376 10.45 38.14 -7.51
C GLY A 376 9.57 37.87 -6.31
N ASP A 377 8.28 37.59 -6.52
CA ASP A 377 7.34 37.30 -5.42
C ASP A 377 7.69 35.99 -4.67
N LEU A 378 8.26 35.00 -5.37
CA LEU A 378 8.71 33.73 -4.80
C LEU A 378 9.92 33.88 -3.87
N LEU A 379 10.70 34.96 -3.96
CA LEU A 379 11.86 35.19 -3.07
C LEU A 379 11.46 35.30 -1.60
N SER A 380 10.22 35.69 -1.33
CA SER A 380 9.65 35.75 0.03
C SER A 380 9.25 34.38 0.61
N ARG A 381 9.48 33.28 -0.12
CA ARG A 381 8.98 31.93 0.18
C ARG A 381 10.11 30.92 0.33
N PRO A 382 10.78 30.86 1.48
CA PRO A 382 12.03 30.10 1.66
C PRO A 382 11.88 28.58 1.50
N SER A 383 10.68 28.02 1.66
CA SER A 383 10.45 26.58 1.40
C SER A 383 10.43 26.23 -0.08
N ILE A 384 10.25 27.22 -0.96
CA ILE A 384 10.10 27.03 -2.40
C ILE A 384 11.38 27.48 -3.09
N ALA A 385 12.18 26.53 -3.56
CA ALA A 385 13.38 26.84 -4.30
C ALA A 385 13.03 27.27 -5.74
N THR A 386 13.57 28.42 -6.14
CA THR A 386 13.44 28.98 -7.49
C THR A 386 14.48 28.42 -8.46
N ALA A 387 15.59 27.90 -7.94
CA ALA A 387 16.65 27.25 -8.71
C ALA A 387 16.76 25.74 -8.40
N PHE A 388 17.28 24.98 -9.36
CA PHE A 388 17.56 23.56 -9.15
C PHE A 388 18.86 23.38 -8.35
N GLU A 389 18.82 22.54 -7.33
CA GLU A 389 19.93 22.19 -6.46
C GLU A 389 20.05 20.66 -6.39
N PRO A 390 21.21 20.09 -6.00
CA PRO A 390 21.39 18.64 -5.95
C PRO A 390 20.30 17.88 -5.16
N ILE A 391 19.76 18.49 -4.10
CA ILE A 391 18.69 17.87 -3.29
C ILE A 391 17.40 17.65 -4.08
N HIS A 392 17.14 18.45 -5.13
CA HIS A 392 15.95 18.35 -5.97
C HIS A 392 15.99 17.18 -6.95
N ALA A 393 17.14 16.49 -7.09
CA ALA A 393 17.22 15.22 -7.80
C ALA A 393 16.62 14.04 -7.00
N PHE A 394 16.33 14.24 -5.71
CA PHE A 394 15.90 13.20 -4.79
C PHE A 394 14.41 13.27 -4.47
N VAL A 395 13.78 12.10 -4.52
CA VAL A 395 12.46 11.82 -3.94
C VAL A 395 12.67 10.86 -2.78
N ALA A 396 12.22 11.22 -1.58
CA ALA A 396 12.43 10.42 -0.39
C ALA A 396 11.12 10.19 0.38
N CYS A 397 10.89 8.95 0.81
CA CYS A 397 9.85 8.72 1.81
C CYS A 397 10.30 9.25 3.18
N ALA A 398 9.36 9.38 4.13
CA ALA A 398 9.66 9.76 5.51
C ALA A 398 10.76 8.87 6.14
N GLY A 399 10.72 7.56 5.87
CA GLY A 399 11.68 6.61 6.44
C GLY A 399 11.54 6.51 7.96
N ALA A 400 12.61 6.10 8.63
CA ALA A 400 12.65 5.90 10.08
C ALA A 400 12.48 7.19 10.93
N SER A 401 12.33 8.37 10.30
CA SER A 401 12.08 9.63 11.02
C SER A 401 10.73 9.60 11.75
N THR A 402 9.66 9.23 11.04
CA THR A 402 8.29 9.18 11.60
C THR A 402 7.59 7.84 11.33
N CYS A 403 8.03 7.05 10.35
CA CYS A 403 7.32 5.84 9.94
C CYS A 403 7.70 4.64 10.81
N LYS A 404 6.71 4.01 11.46
CA LYS A 404 6.88 2.77 12.27
C LYS A 404 7.49 1.60 11.49
N LEU A 405 7.38 1.59 10.15
CA LEU A 405 7.95 0.54 9.28
C LEU A 405 9.35 0.86 8.73
N GLY A 406 9.81 2.11 8.85
CA GLY A 406 11.12 2.51 8.33
C GLY A 406 12.22 1.68 8.97
N LEU A 407 13.23 1.29 8.19
CA LEU A 407 14.47 0.72 8.72
C LEU A 407 15.50 1.83 8.83
N CYS A 408 15.75 2.53 7.73
CA CYS A 408 16.75 3.60 7.64
C CYS A 408 16.11 5.00 7.47
N LEU A 409 16.89 6.04 7.72
CA LEU A 409 16.58 7.45 7.54
C LEU A 409 16.78 7.88 6.08
N SER A 410 15.80 7.56 5.23
CA SER A 410 15.88 7.85 3.79
C SER A 410 16.10 9.33 3.45
N ARG A 411 15.52 10.25 4.24
CA ARG A 411 15.72 11.70 4.04
C ARG A 411 17.14 12.12 4.37
N GLY A 412 17.71 11.60 5.46
CA GLY A 412 19.11 11.84 5.85
C GLY A 412 20.10 11.32 4.80
N ALA A 413 19.86 10.12 4.27
CA ALA A 413 20.66 9.56 3.19
C ALA A 413 20.60 10.41 1.90
N ALA A 414 19.40 10.89 1.52
CA ALA A 414 19.23 11.78 0.38
C ALA A 414 20.00 13.11 0.56
N SER A 415 19.86 13.75 1.72
CA SER A 415 20.61 14.98 2.05
C SER A 415 22.13 14.78 2.02
N ALA A 416 22.63 13.67 2.55
CA ALA A 416 24.06 13.36 2.54
C ALA A 416 24.60 13.15 1.11
N CYS A 417 23.83 12.46 0.26
CA CYS A 417 24.21 12.26 -1.14
C CYS A 417 24.17 13.57 -1.92
N ALA A 418 23.11 14.39 -1.74
CA ALA A 418 23.00 15.70 -2.36
C ALA A 418 24.16 16.63 -1.97
N LYS A 419 24.55 16.64 -0.69
CA LYS A 419 25.74 17.36 -0.22
C LYS A 419 27.01 16.86 -0.91
N GLY A 420 27.21 15.54 -0.96
CA GLY A 420 28.36 14.94 -1.66
C GLY A 420 28.40 15.29 -3.15
N PHE A 421 27.25 15.40 -3.83
CA PHE A 421 27.18 15.83 -5.23
C PHE A 421 27.62 17.29 -5.42
N GLY A 422 27.24 18.16 -4.47
CA GLY A 422 27.68 19.56 -4.44
C GLY A 422 29.19 19.67 -4.23
N GLU A 423 29.73 18.99 -3.21
CA GLU A 423 31.18 18.96 -2.92
C GLU A 423 31.98 18.36 -4.09
N ALA A 424 31.40 17.41 -4.79
CA ALA A 424 31.99 16.79 -5.98
C ALA A 424 31.89 17.63 -7.25
N ASN A 425 31.21 18.79 -7.21
CA ASN A 425 30.93 19.68 -8.34
C ASN A 425 30.31 18.95 -9.54
N LEU A 426 29.33 18.07 -9.29
CA LEU A 426 28.62 17.39 -10.38
C LEU A 426 27.83 18.41 -11.20
N ALA A 427 27.93 18.30 -12.53
CA ALA A 427 27.23 19.19 -13.44
C ALA A 427 25.72 19.16 -13.22
N LEU A 428 25.09 20.34 -13.07
CA LEU A 428 23.64 20.46 -12.90
C LEU A 428 22.86 19.78 -14.02
N SER A 429 23.37 19.82 -15.26
CA SER A 429 22.74 19.15 -16.42
C SER A 429 22.69 17.62 -16.28
N VAL A 430 23.61 17.02 -15.53
CA VAL A 430 23.56 15.60 -15.18
C VAL A 430 22.52 15.37 -14.09
N LEU A 431 22.55 16.16 -13.02
CA LEU A 431 21.61 16.02 -11.89
C LEU A 431 20.14 16.24 -12.30
N GLN A 432 19.87 17.22 -13.16
CA GLN A 432 18.54 17.49 -13.71
C GLN A 432 18.03 16.37 -14.63
N SER A 433 18.92 15.52 -15.15
CA SER A 433 18.56 14.41 -16.04
C SER A 433 18.28 13.10 -15.31
N ILE A 434 18.40 13.08 -13.97
CA ILE A 434 18.35 11.85 -13.17
C ILE A 434 17.28 11.99 -12.08
N ASP A 435 16.52 10.92 -11.90
CA ASP A 435 15.50 10.77 -10.85
C ASP A 435 15.99 9.74 -9.83
N ILE A 436 16.35 10.21 -8.63
CA ILE A 436 16.87 9.38 -7.54
C ILE A 436 15.78 9.18 -6.49
N ARG A 437 15.43 7.93 -6.23
CA ARG A 437 14.27 7.58 -5.41
C ARG A 437 14.65 6.73 -4.22
N VAL A 438 14.43 7.25 -3.02
CA VAL A 438 14.93 6.70 -1.76
C VAL A 438 13.78 6.27 -0.86
N SER A 439 13.84 5.04 -0.34
CA SER A 439 12.90 4.53 0.65
C SER A 439 13.63 4.04 1.89
N GLY A 440 13.07 4.26 3.08
CA GLY A 440 13.65 3.75 4.33
C GLY A 440 13.49 2.24 4.52
N CYS A 441 12.70 1.56 3.68
CA CYS A 441 12.49 0.10 3.72
C CYS A 441 11.96 -0.43 2.36
N PRO A 442 11.84 -1.78 2.18
CA PRO A 442 11.43 -2.40 0.91
C PRO A 442 9.99 -2.10 0.44
N ASN A 443 9.18 -1.37 1.20
CA ASN A 443 7.78 -1.08 0.83
C ASN A 443 7.62 -0.10 -0.35
N SER A 444 8.69 0.55 -0.79
CA SER A 444 8.73 1.43 -1.96
C SER A 444 7.77 2.62 -1.90
N CYS A 445 7.63 3.24 -0.72
CA CYS A 445 6.84 4.48 -0.57
C CYS A 445 7.45 5.66 -1.34
N GLY A 446 8.78 5.72 -1.44
CA GLY A 446 9.50 6.66 -2.32
C GLY A 446 9.56 6.19 -3.78
N GLN A 447 8.89 5.09 -4.13
CA GLN A 447 8.83 4.53 -5.49
C GLN A 447 10.23 4.22 -6.07
N HIS A 448 11.15 3.68 -5.24
CA HIS A 448 12.55 3.42 -5.61
C HIS A 448 12.71 2.50 -6.83
N LEU A 449 11.75 1.61 -7.09
CA LEU A 449 11.82 0.69 -8.24
C LEU A 449 11.68 1.39 -9.60
N MET A 450 11.13 2.61 -9.61
CA MET A 450 10.86 3.40 -10.82
C MET A 450 11.83 4.57 -11.02
N GLY A 451 12.80 4.73 -10.12
CA GLY A 451 13.85 5.75 -10.23
C GLY A 451 14.96 5.30 -11.17
N ALA A 452 15.59 6.24 -11.87
CA ALA A 452 16.82 5.95 -12.62
C ALA A 452 17.91 5.42 -11.68
N VAL A 453 17.93 5.94 -10.45
CA VAL A 453 18.60 5.36 -9.28
C VAL A 453 17.55 5.09 -8.19
N GLY A 454 17.43 3.85 -7.76
CA GLY A 454 16.55 3.41 -6.69
C GLY A 454 17.33 2.99 -5.46
N LEU A 455 16.91 3.43 -4.28
CA LEU A 455 17.54 3.09 -3.01
C LEU A 455 16.50 2.62 -2.00
N TYR A 456 16.76 1.52 -1.30
CA TYR A 456 15.94 1.17 -0.14
C TYR A 456 16.74 0.65 1.05
N GLY A 457 16.36 1.11 2.24
CA GLY A 457 17.02 0.78 3.50
C GLY A 457 16.92 -0.70 3.85
N VAL A 458 18.03 -1.26 4.32
CA VAL A 458 18.20 -2.61 4.86
C VAL A 458 19.12 -2.54 6.08
N ALA A 459 18.98 -3.48 7.01
CA ALA A 459 19.89 -3.59 8.15
C ALA A 459 20.89 -4.72 7.89
N GLN A 460 22.18 -4.40 7.88
CA GLN A 460 23.26 -5.39 7.86
C GLN A 460 23.78 -5.63 9.29
N ARG A 461 24.54 -6.72 9.47
CA ARG A 461 25.24 -7.02 10.72
C ARG A 461 26.74 -7.08 10.46
N SER A 462 27.52 -6.47 11.35
CA SER A 462 28.98 -6.57 11.41
C SER A 462 29.41 -6.57 12.87
N GLU A 463 30.27 -7.49 13.28
CA GLU A 463 30.76 -7.63 14.66
C GLU A 463 29.65 -7.63 15.73
N GLY A 464 28.51 -8.29 15.43
CA GLY A 464 27.35 -8.35 16.33
C GLY A 464 26.52 -7.05 16.40
N ARG A 465 26.94 -5.96 15.76
CA ARG A 465 26.23 -4.67 15.69
C ARG A 465 25.46 -4.51 14.39
N LEU A 466 24.42 -3.69 14.41
CA LEU A 466 23.63 -3.36 13.22
C LEU A 466 24.27 -2.20 12.47
N VAL A 467 24.25 -2.29 11.14
CA VAL A 467 24.77 -1.28 10.22
C VAL A 467 23.62 -0.85 9.30
N PRO A 468 23.30 0.46 9.21
CA PRO A 468 22.33 0.96 8.26
C PRO A 468 22.94 0.90 6.86
N SER A 469 22.23 0.26 5.94
CA SER A 469 22.68 0.11 4.57
C SER A 469 21.53 0.30 3.60
N TYR A 470 21.86 0.51 2.33
CA TYR A 470 20.88 0.66 1.26
C TYR A 470 21.15 -0.35 0.16
N ARG A 471 20.09 -1.02 -0.29
CA ARG A 471 20.12 -1.73 -1.56
C ARG A 471 20.03 -0.72 -2.69
N VAL A 472 20.87 -0.89 -3.70
CA VAL A 472 20.95 -0.01 -4.87
C VAL A 472 20.34 -0.72 -6.08
N LEU A 473 19.45 -0.01 -6.76
CA LEU A 473 18.79 -0.40 -7.99
C LEU A 473 19.13 0.65 -9.07
N LEU A 474 19.48 0.23 -10.28
CA LEU A 474 19.81 1.15 -11.37
C LEU A 474 19.03 0.83 -12.65
N GLY A 475 18.69 1.88 -13.40
CA GLY A 475 18.23 1.76 -14.78
C GLY A 475 16.75 1.40 -14.97
N ALA A 476 15.88 1.86 -14.06
CA ALA A 476 14.45 1.72 -14.28
C ALA A 476 14.01 2.47 -15.56
N ARG A 477 13.06 1.87 -16.29
CA ARG A 477 12.45 2.44 -17.50
C ARG A 477 10.93 2.58 -17.31
N ARG A 478 10.43 3.78 -17.58
CA ARG A 478 9.00 4.09 -17.60
C ARG A 478 8.42 3.81 -19.00
N GLY A 479 7.10 3.74 -19.11
CA GLY A 479 6.40 3.61 -20.38
C GLY A 479 5.44 2.43 -20.41
N VAL A 480 4.67 2.33 -21.49
CA VAL A 480 3.60 1.33 -21.63
C VAL A 480 4.09 0.02 -22.26
N ASP A 481 4.98 0.11 -23.24
CA ASP A 481 5.30 -1.06 -24.07
C ASP A 481 6.40 -1.95 -23.47
N ALA A 482 7.41 -1.35 -22.84
CA ALA A 482 8.52 -2.09 -22.22
C ALA A 482 9.00 -1.45 -20.90
N PRO A 483 8.11 -1.26 -19.90
CA PRO A 483 8.53 -0.78 -18.59
C PRO A 483 9.45 -1.79 -17.91
N ARG A 484 10.45 -1.30 -17.18
CA ARG A 484 11.41 -2.12 -16.42
C ARG A 484 11.68 -1.49 -15.07
N PHE A 485 11.71 -2.32 -14.03
CA PHE A 485 12.20 -1.86 -12.72
C PHE A 485 13.72 -1.73 -12.76
N GLY A 486 14.28 -0.92 -11.86
CA GLY A 486 15.73 -0.85 -11.68
C GLY A 486 16.30 -2.21 -11.30
N ALA A 487 17.43 -2.57 -11.89
CA ALA A 487 18.14 -3.82 -11.60
C ALA A 487 19.01 -3.66 -10.34
N GLU A 488 19.02 -4.66 -9.48
CA GLU A 488 19.82 -4.65 -8.25
C GLU A 488 21.30 -4.73 -8.57
N VAL A 489 22.09 -3.85 -7.95
CA VAL A 489 23.56 -3.78 -8.07
C VAL A 489 24.26 -4.23 -6.78
N GLY A 490 23.49 -4.39 -5.71
CA GLY A 490 23.96 -4.86 -4.40
C GLY A 490 23.68 -3.87 -3.28
N THR A 491 24.34 -4.09 -2.14
CA THR A 491 24.14 -3.31 -0.92
C THR A 491 25.35 -2.42 -0.64
N VAL A 492 25.09 -1.21 -0.15
CA VAL A 492 26.11 -0.22 0.23
C VAL A 492 25.78 0.32 1.63
N PRO A 493 26.74 0.36 2.58
CA PRO A 493 26.54 1.01 3.87
C PRO A 493 26.14 2.47 3.71
N ALA A 494 25.25 2.97 4.58
CA ALA A 494 24.70 4.32 4.45
C ALA A 494 25.81 5.37 4.36
N ARG A 495 26.89 5.25 5.14
CA ARG A 495 28.03 6.20 5.11
C ARG A 495 28.83 6.19 3.81
N ALA A 496 28.91 5.06 3.12
CA ALA A 496 29.62 4.95 1.84
C ALA A 496 28.76 5.38 0.63
N LEU A 497 27.44 5.53 0.84
CA LEU A 497 26.48 5.79 -0.22
C LEU A 497 26.73 7.12 -0.99
N PRO A 498 27.03 8.27 -0.35
CA PRO A 498 27.31 9.52 -1.08
C PRO A 498 28.48 9.38 -2.05
N SER A 499 29.58 8.75 -1.61
CA SER A 499 30.77 8.54 -2.43
C SER A 499 30.50 7.58 -3.59
N PHE A 500 29.79 6.47 -3.32
CA PHE A 500 29.43 5.52 -4.36
C PHE A 500 28.55 6.15 -5.44
N LEU A 501 27.48 6.84 -5.07
CA LEU A 501 26.59 7.48 -6.04
C LEU A 501 27.31 8.57 -6.83
N THR A 502 28.19 9.33 -6.18
CA THR A 502 29.04 10.31 -6.87
C THR A 502 29.88 9.65 -7.96
N SER A 503 30.50 8.50 -7.66
CA SER A 503 31.28 7.73 -8.64
C SER A 503 30.42 7.20 -9.79
N VAL A 504 29.22 6.69 -9.52
CA VAL A 504 28.27 6.29 -10.57
C VAL A 504 27.92 7.46 -11.49
N LEU A 505 27.64 8.64 -10.91
CA LEU A 505 27.26 9.81 -11.69
C LEU A 505 28.42 10.42 -12.48
N ARG A 506 29.64 10.40 -11.93
CA ARG A 506 30.85 10.81 -12.67
C ARG A 506 31.12 9.86 -13.84
N ASP A 507 31.02 8.56 -13.59
CA ASP A 507 31.19 7.53 -14.62
C ASP A 507 30.16 7.70 -15.74
N PHE A 508 28.88 7.92 -15.39
CA PHE A 508 27.84 8.23 -16.37
C PHE A 508 28.15 9.51 -17.16
N ALA A 509 28.49 10.60 -16.47
CA ALA A 509 28.77 11.88 -17.11
C ALA A 509 29.94 11.80 -18.10
N ALA A 510 30.99 11.04 -17.77
CA ALA A 510 32.18 10.88 -18.59
C ALA A 510 31.98 9.92 -19.78
N ASN A 511 31.10 8.91 -19.64
CA ASN A 511 31.01 7.80 -20.60
C ASN A 511 29.67 7.71 -21.34
N ARG A 512 28.70 8.60 -21.07
CA ARG A 512 27.41 8.62 -21.78
C ARG A 512 27.57 9.09 -23.22
N ARG A 513 26.78 8.51 -24.12
CA ARG A 513 26.63 8.98 -25.50
C ARG A 513 25.76 10.24 -25.53
N ALA A 514 25.83 10.99 -26.64
CA ALA A 514 24.97 12.15 -26.84
C ALA A 514 23.49 11.75 -26.73
N GLY A 515 22.75 12.42 -25.84
CA GLY A 515 21.32 12.16 -25.60
C GLY A 515 21.00 10.90 -24.79
N GLU A 516 22.01 10.14 -24.34
CA GLU A 516 21.80 8.90 -23.57
C GLU A 516 21.41 9.22 -22.12
N GLY A 517 20.28 8.66 -21.67
CA GLY A 517 19.86 8.71 -20.28
C GLY A 517 20.54 7.64 -19.43
N LEU A 518 20.45 7.77 -18.09
CA LEU A 518 21.10 6.80 -17.19
C LEU A 518 20.56 5.37 -17.37
N ALA A 519 19.27 5.19 -17.68
CA ALA A 519 18.71 3.87 -17.92
C ALA A 519 19.32 3.18 -19.16
N ASP A 520 19.45 3.92 -20.27
CA ASP A 520 20.09 3.42 -21.49
C ASP A 520 21.58 3.13 -21.25
N TYR A 521 22.25 3.99 -20.47
CA TYR A 521 23.64 3.78 -20.06
C TYR A 521 23.83 2.49 -19.25
N VAL A 522 22.95 2.25 -18.27
CA VAL A 522 22.97 1.03 -17.44
C VAL A 522 22.71 -0.21 -18.28
N GLU A 523 21.76 -0.14 -19.21
CA GLU A 523 21.47 -1.22 -20.15
C GLU A 523 22.67 -1.55 -21.04
N ARG A 524 23.38 -0.52 -21.52
CA ARG A 524 24.58 -0.69 -22.35
C ARG A 524 25.76 -1.25 -21.56
N ARG A 525 26.02 -0.77 -20.35
CA ARG A 525 27.15 -1.20 -19.51
C ARG A 525 26.90 -2.53 -18.81
N ARG A 526 25.63 -2.91 -18.63
CA ARG A 526 25.15 -4.10 -17.89
C ARG A 526 25.43 -4.01 -16.38
N VAL A 527 24.65 -4.76 -15.60
CA VAL A 527 24.72 -4.77 -14.12
C VAL A 527 26.12 -5.13 -13.59
N PRO A 528 26.85 -6.14 -14.12
CA PRO A 528 28.18 -6.50 -13.59
C PRO A 528 29.20 -5.37 -13.60
N TYR A 529 29.09 -4.42 -14.53
CA TYR A 529 29.94 -3.23 -14.56
C TYR A 529 29.76 -2.38 -13.29
N PHE A 530 28.51 -2.17 -12.87
CA PHE A 530 28.20 -1.38 -11.67
C PHE A 530 28.43 -2.17 -10.38
N GLU A 531 28.31 -3.49 -10.40
CA GLU A 531 28.70 -4.35 -9.27
C GLU A 531 30.18 -4.18 -8.96
N LYS A 532 31.03 -4.20 -10.00
CA LYS A 532 32.46 -3.93 -9.88
C LYS A 532 32.74 -2.50 -9.40
N LEU A 533 32.02 -1.50 -9.91
CA LEU A 533 32.15 -0.11 -9.46
C LEU A 533 31.75 0.07 -7.97
N ARG A 534 30.86 -0.78 -7.46
CA ARG A 534 30.39 -0.79 -6.06
C ARG A 534 31.38 -1.44 -5.09
N GLU A 535 32.23 -2.37 -5.54
CA GLU A 535 33.14 -3.16 -4.69
C GLU A 535 33.91 -2.30 -3.66
N PRO A 536 34.56 -1.18 -4.02
CA PRO A 536 35.33 -0.36 -3.07
C PRO A 536 34.47 0.24 -1.94
N TYR A 537 33.16 0.36 -2.14
CA TYR A 537 32.21 0.97 -1.22
C TYR A 537 31.43 -0.07 -0.40
N SER A 538 31.75 -1.35 -0.57
CA SER A 538 31.03 -2.47 0.06
C SER A 538 31.57 -2.86 1.42
N ARG A 539 32.82 -2.47 1.72
CA ARG A 539 33.49 -2.80 2.98
C ARG A 539 32.77 -2.11 4.14
N ILE A 540 32.43 -2.89 5.16
CA ILE A 540 32.02 -2.39 6.46
C ILE A 540 33.27 -2.42 7.36
N PRO A 541 33.86 -1.27 7.72
CA PRO A 541 34.95 -1.22 8.68
C PRO A 541 34.50 -1.69 10.07
N THR A 542 35.44 -2.09 10.92
CA THR A 542 35.12 -2.48 12.30
C THR A 542 34.59 -1.29 13.09
N TYR A 543 33.91 -1.54 14.21
CA TYR A 543 33.39 -0.44 15.04
C TYR A 543 34.50 0.45 15.60
N GLN A 544 35.69 -0.11 15.82
CA GLN A 544 36.87 0.65 16.28
C GLN A 544 37.47 1.51 15.17
N GLU A 545 37.50 1.01 13.93
CA GLU A 545 38.05 1.73 12.78
C GLU A 545 37.18 2.95 12.40
N ALA A 546 35.86 2.79 12.39
CA ALA A 546 34.93 3.81 11.90
C ALA A 546 33.53 3.65 12.53
N PRO A 547 33.34 4.10 13.79
CA PRO A 547 32.07 3.93 14.51
C PRO A 547 30.88 4.62 13.81
N GLU A 548 31.12 5.63 12.98
CA GLU A 548 30.10 6.33 12.22
C GLU A 548 29.39 5.45 11.18
N PHE A 549 30.01 4.35 10.71
CA PHE A 549 29.35 3.38 9.82
C PHE A 549 28.17 2.68 10.49
N TYR A 550 28.17 2.63 11.82
CA TYR A 550 27.12 2.02 12.62
C TYR A 550 26.04 3.05 13.00
N ARG A 551 26.06 4.26 12.43
CA ARG A 551 25.09 5.34 12.67
C ARG A 551 24.50 5.80 11.36
N ASP A 552 23.18 5.91 11.29
CA ASP A 552 22.50 6.37 10.07
C ASP A 552 22.72 7.88 9.85
N TRP A 553 22.51 8.36 8.62
CA TRP A 553 22.62 9.78 8.31
C TRP A 553 21.50 10.57 9.01
N GLY A 554 21.90 11.59 9.77
CA GLY A 554 20.97 12.40 10.59
C GLY A 554 20.75 11.85 12.00
N GLN A 555 21.51 10.84 12.44
CA GLN A 555 21.49 10.33 13.81
C GLN A 555 22.88 10.38 14.46
N ALA A 556 22.89 10.69 15.75
CA ALA A 556 24.09 10.69 16.59
C ALA A 556 24.31 9.36 17.32
N THR A 557 23.25 8.57 17.51
CA THR A 557 23.28 7.28 18.19
C THR A 557 23.51 6.13 17.22
N ASP A 558 23.99 5.01 17.75
CA ASP A 558 24.12 3.78 16.99
C ASP A 558 22.77 3.31 16.42
N PHE A 559 22.85 2.77 15.21
CA PHE A 559 21.72 2.31 14.44
C PHE A 559 21.03 1.16 15.17
N SER A 560 19.73 1.32 15.39
CA SER A 560 18.91 0.31 16.01
C SER A 560 17.56 0.22 15.30
N LEU A 561 16.90 -0.92 15.47
CA LEU A 561 15.52 -1.10 15.03
C LEU A 561 14.53 -0.74 16.15
N ALA A 562 14.98 -0.09 17.22
CA ALA A 562 14.13 0.41 18.28
C ALA A 562 13.13 1.44 17.71
N GLY A 563 11.88 1.42 18.22
CA GLY A 563 10.79 2.24 17.68
C GLY A 563 10.18 1.74 16.35
N ARG A 564 10.73 0.66 15.76
CA ARG A 564 10.03 -0.06 14.67
C ARG A 564 8.80 -0.75 15.25
N GLY A 565 7.65 -0.53 14.63
CA GLY A 565 6.37 -1.10 15.02
C GLY A 565 5.67 -1.85 13.88
N ALA A 566 4.51 -2.41 14.16
CA ALA A 566 3.68 -3.05 13.15
C ALA A 566 3.18 -2.03 12.11
N GLY A 567 3.12 -2.46 10.85
CA GLY A 567 2.62 -1.62 9.78
C GLY A 567 1.10 -1.47 9.81
N GLU A 568 0.61 -0.27 10.03
CA GLU A 568 -0.84 -0.01 10.11
C GLU A 568 -1.53 0.04 8.76
N CYS A 569 -0.78 0.15 7.65
CA CYS A 569 -1.38 0.35 6.33
C CYS A 569 -2.42 -0.70 5.94
N GLY A 570 -2.39 -1.89 6.57
CA GLY A 570 -3.33 -2.99 6.34
C GLY A 570 -4.31 -3.23 7.47
N ALA A 571 -4.44 -2.27 8.39
CA ALA A 571 -5.41 -2.32 9.46
C ALA A 571 -6.82 -2.55 8.89
N GLY A 572 -7.56 -3.47 9.51
CA GLY A 572 -8.93 -3.77 9.11
C GLY A 572 -9.56 -4.82 10.02
N VAL A 573 -10.43 -5.63 9.43
CA VAL A 573 -11.25 -6.65 10.14
C VAL A 573 -10.38 -7.58 11.01
N LEU A 574 -9.23 -8.02 10.52
CA LEU A 574 -8.35 -8.91 11.28
C LEU A 574 -7.79 -8.27 12.55
N ASP A 575 -7.43 -6.98 12.52
CA ASP A 575 -6.91 -6.28 13.71
C ASP A 575 -8.00 -6.15 14.78
N VAL A 576 -9.27 -5.99 14.38
CA VAL A 576 -10.43 -5.99 15.29
C VAL A 576 -10.61 -7.36 15.94
N ILE A 577 -10.63 -8.42 15.12
CA ILE A 577 -10.77 -9.80 15.62
C ILE A 577 -9.62 -10.13 16.59
N GLU A 578 -8.38 -9.90 16.17
CA GLU A 578 -7.17 -10.16 16.97
C GLU A 578 -7.15 -9.33 18.26
N GLY A 579 -7.65 -8.10 18.22
CA GLY A 579 -7.78 -7.21 19.38
C GLY A 579 -8.78 -7.72 20.41
N GLU A 580 -10.00 -8.07 19.97
CA GLU A 580 -11.05 -8.62 20.85
C GLU A 580 -10.65 -9.98 21.44
N LEU A 581 -10.04 -10.86 20.63
CA LEU A 581 -9.53 -12.14 21.13
C LEU A 581 -8.40 -11.96 22.16
N ARG A 582 -7.51 -10.97 21.95
CA ARG A 582 -6.45 -10.64 22.92
C ARG A 582 -7.03 -10.09 24.22
N MET A 583 -8.01 -9.20 24.11
CA MET A 583 -8.74 -8.64 25.27
C MET A 583 -9.42 -9.75 26.07
N ALA A 584 -10.20 -10.60 25.41
CA ALA A 584 -10.87 -11.74 26.04
C ALA A 584 -9.86 -12.64 26.77
N LYS A 585 -8.75 -12.99 26.11
CA LYS A 585 -7.68 -13.82 26.70
C LYS A 585 -7.03 -13.16 27.93
N GLN A 586 -6.79 -11.85 27.88
CA GLN A 586 -6.21 -11.11 29.00
C GLN A 586 -7.16 -11.06 30.20
N LEU A 587 -8.43 -10.77 29.98
CA LEU A 587 -9.46 -10.73 31.02
C LEU A 587 -9.67 -12.11 31.68
N LEU A 588 -9.68 -13.19 30.89
CA LEU A 588 -9.72 -14.56 31.41
C LEU A 588 -8.48 -14.88 32.25
N SER A 589 -7.29 -14.43 31.83
CA SER A 589 -6.06 -14.62 32.60
C SER A 589 -6.08 -13.85 33.92
N GLN A 590 -6.59 -12.61 33.93
CA GLN A 590 -6.73 -11.81 35.14
C GLN A 590 -7.70 -12.45 36.14
N TYR A 591 -8.80 -13.00 35.65
CA TYR A 591 -9.76 -13.74 36.49
C TYR A 591 -9.10 -14.93 37.18
N VAL A 592 -8.32 -15.74 36.45
CA VAL A 592 -7.58 -16.89 37.00
C VAL A 592 -6.52 -16.46 38.02
N GLN A 593 -5.93 -15.28 37.84
CA GLN A 593 -4.93 -14.71 38.76
C GLN A 593 -5.54 -14.06 40.01
N GLY A 594 -6.88 -14.09 40.17
CA GLY A 594 -7.56 -13.53 41.33
C GLY A 594 -7.58 -12.00 41.35
N ALA A 595 -7.53 -11.34 40.20
CA ALA A 595 -7.62 -9.89 40.13
C ALA A 595 -8.98 -9.41 40.67
N ALA A 596 -8.96 -8.44 41.61
CA ALA A 596 -10.15 -7.85 42.23
C ALA A 596 -10.83 -6.81 41.32
N VAL A 597 -11.14 -7.19 40.08
CA VAL A 597 -11.84 -6.34 39.11
C VAL A 597 -13.25 -6.90 38.89
N PRO A 598 -14.32 -6.13 39.18
CA PRO A 598 -15.69 -6.58 38.94
C PRO A 598 -15.97 -6.86 37.46
N GLY A 599 -16.80 -7.87 37.19
CA GLY A 599 -17.33 -8.12 35.84
C GLY A 599 -16.34 -8.66 34.80
N LEU A 600 -15.13 -9.11 35.19
CA LEU A 600 -14.11 -9.64 34.27
C LEU A 600 -14.65 -10.70 33.30
N LEU A 601 -15.45 -11.65 33.81
CA LEU A 601 -16.04 -12.72 33.00
C LEU A 601 -17.08 -12.21 32.00
N GLY A 602 -17.90 -11.23 32.41
CA GLY A 602 -18.86 -10.58 31.52
C GLY A 602 -18.15 -9.83 30.39
N GLN A 603 -17.11 -9.08 30.72
CA GLN A 603 -16.29 -8.38 29.73
C GLN A 603 -15.58 -9.34 28.77
N ALA A 604 -15.02 -10.44 29.29
CA ALA A 604 -14.38 -11.48 28.49
C ALA A 604 -15.36 -12.16 27.53
N LEU A 605 -16.58 -12.45 28.01
CA LEU A 605 -17.65 -13.01 27.19
C LEU A 605 -18.04 -12.03 26.07
N MET A 606 -18.30 -10.76 26.38
CA MET A 606 -18.68 -9.77 25.37
C MET A 606 -17.59 -9.58 24.32
N ALA A 607 -16.32 -9.53 24.72
CA ALA A 607 -15.19 -9.48 23.79
C ALA A 607 -15.15 -10.73 22.89
N THR A 608 -15.35 -11.92 23.46
CA THR A 608 -15.42 -13.19 22.71
C THR A 608 -16.54 -13.18 21.67
N LEU A 609 -17.74 -12.72 22.03
CA LEU A 609 -18.88 -12.65 21.12
C LEU A 609 -18.65 -11.63 20.00
N ARG A 610 -18.15 -10.43 20.34
CA ARG A 610 -17.87 -9.38 19.34
C ARG A 610 -16.82 -9.78 18.34
N ALA A 611 -15.84 -10.61 18.73
CA ALA A 611 -14.66 -10.92 17.93
C ALA A 611 -14.99 -11.26 16.47
N LEU A 612 -15.98 -12.12 16.21
CA LEU A 612 -16.32 -12.53 14.83
C LEU A 612 -17.49 -11.76 14.21
N LEU A 613 -18.26 -10.97 14.98
CA LEU A 613 -19.41 -10.22 14.46
C LEU A 613 -19.04 -9.23 13.35
N ILE A 614 -17.82 -8.69 13.40
CA ILE A 614 -17.29 -7.80 12.37
C ILE A 614 -17.22 -8.46 10.98
N THR A 615 -17.10 -9.79 10.91
CA THR A 615 -17.15 -10.54 9.64
C THR A 615 -18.55 -10.56 9.00
N ARG A 616 -19.57 -10.17 9.76
CA ARG A 616 -20.97 -10.08 9.35
C ARG A 616 -21.46 -8.64 9.24
N GLY A 617 -20.54 -7.66 9.29
CA GLY A 617 -20.88 -6.24 9.25
C GLY A 617 -21.56 -5.73 10.52
N VAL A 618 -21.49 -6.47 11.62
CA VAL A 618 -22.07 -6.07 12.91
C VAL A 618 -20.97 -5.48 13.79
N ASP A 619 -21.11 -4.21 14.15
CA ASP A 619 -20.22 -3.47 15.05
C ASP A 619 -21.06 -2.70 16.08
N THR A 620 -21.12 -3.20 17.31
CA THR A 620 -21.92 -2.63 18.40
C THR A 620 -21.33 -2.95 19.76
N LEU A 621 -21.54 -2.06 20.73
CA LEU A 621 -21.23 -2.30 22.14
C LEU A 621 -22.46 -2.68 22.97
N ASP A 622 -23.66 -2.60 22.39
CA ASP A 622 -24.88 -2.96 23.08
C ASP A 622 -24.90 -4.46 23.35
N ALA A 623 -24.87 -4.85 24.63
CA ALA A 623 -24.72 -6.24 25.04
C ALA A 623 -25.85 -7.13 24.48
N GLU A 624 -27.08 -6.62 24.46
CA GLU A 624 -28.23 -7.37 23.95
C GLU A 624 -28.12 -7.60 22.44
N ARG A 625 -27.76 -6.57 21.68
CA ARG A 625 -27.53 -6.66 20.24
C ARG A 625 -26.33 -7.53 19.88
N ILE A 626 -25.25 -7.50 20.67
CA ILE A 626 -24.10 -8.41 20.50
C ILE A 626 -24.56 -9.85 20.63
N ILE A 627 -25.25 -10.19 21.72
CA ILE A 627 -25.74 -11.54 21.99
C ILE A 627 -26.69 -11.99 20.87
N GLN A 628 -27.65 -11.15 20.49
CA GLN A 628 -28.64 -11.47 19.45
C GLN A 628 -27.97 -11.72 18.10
N ALA A 629 -27.07 -10.83 17.67
CA ALA A 629 -26.36 -10.98 16.41
C ALA A 629 -25.48 -12.23 16.41
N PHE A 630 -24.82 -12.54 17.52
CA PHE A 630 -23.97 -13.72 17.61
C PHE A 630 -24.80 -15.00 17.53
N GLN A 631 -25.93 -15.04 18.23
CA GLN A 631 -26.90 -16.13 18.13
C GLN A 631 -27.38 -16.32 16.70
N GLN A 632 -27.78 -15.23 16.03
CA GLN A 632 -28.27 -15.29 14.66
C GLN A 632 -27.22 -15.77 13.66
N HIS A 633 -25.99 -15.25 13.73
CA HIS A 633 -25.00 -15.46 12.67
C HIS A 633 -24.05 -16.63 12.90
N PHE A 634 -23.87 -17.07 14.14
CA PHE A 634 -22.90 -18.11 14.49
C PHE A 634 -23.53 -19.32 15.15
N VAL A 635 -24.55 -19.15 15.99
CA VAL A 635 -25.23 -20.28 16.64
C VAL A 635 -26.26 -20.90 15.70
N ALA A 636 -27.21 -20.10 15.18
CA ALA A 636 -28.27 -20.58 14.29
C ALA A 636 -27.75 -21.12 12.94
N THR A 637 -26.53 -20.76 12.55
CA THR A 637 -25.86 -21.28 11.35
C THR A 637 -25.06 -22.56 11.62
N GLY A 638 -25.03 -23.04 12.87
CA GLY A 638 -24.29 -24.22 13.32
C GLY A 638 -22.78 -24.04 13.44
N LEU A 639 -22.24 -22.83 13.21
CA LEU A 639 -20.79 -22.55 13.33
C LEU A 639 -20.31 -22.61 14.78
N VAL A 640 -21.20 -22.29 15.72
CA VAL A 640 -21.04 -22.42 17.17
C VAL A 640 -22.11 -23.37 17.69
N PRO A 641 -21.75 -24.44 18.42
CA PRO A 641 -22.72 -25.40 18.94
C PRO A 641 -23.80 -24.77 19.83
N ASP A 642 -25.04 -25.27 19.72
CA ASP A 642 -26.18 -24.86 20.56
C ASP A 642 -25.95 -25.13 22.06
N THR A 643 -24.96 -25.93 22.44
CA THR A 643 -24.57 -26.14 23.84
C THR A 643 -24.21 -24.85 24.57
N PHE A 644 -23.78 -23.81 23.83
CA PHE A 644 -23.52 -22.48 24.39
C PHE A 644 -24.79 -21.62 24.54
N GLY A 645 -25.95 -22.06 24.06
CA GLY A 645 -27.21 -21.31 24.09
C GLY A 645 -27.64 -20.90 25.50
N ALA A 646 -27.45 -21.78 26.50
CA ALA A 646 -27.76 -21.50 27.90
C ALA A 646 -26.83 -20.42 28.51
N LEU A 647 -25.55 -20.39 28.10
CA LEU A 647 -24.60 -19.35 28.50
C LEU A 647 -25.04 -18.00 27.92
N LEU A 648 -25.43 -17.95 26.64
CA LEU A 648 -25.89 -16.73 25.97
C LEU A 648 -27.21 -16.21 26.53
N ALA A 649 -28.12 -17.09 26.92
CA ALA A 649 -29.36 -16.71 27.61
C ALA A 649 -29.08 -16.03 28.96
N ARG A 650 -28.20 -16.61 29.79
CA ARG A 650 -27.75 -16.00 31.05
C ARG A 650 -26.96 -14.70 30.85
N ALA A 651 -26.19 -14.58 29.77
CA ALA A 651 -25.48 -13.35 29.45
C ALA A 651 -26.43 -12.17 29.19
N ARG A 652 -27.65 -12.45 28.71
CA ARG A 652 -28.71 -11.44 28.54
C ARG A 652 -29.22 -10.92 29.88
N ASP A 653 -29.23 -11.75 30.92
CA ASP A 653 -29.55 -11.33 32.29
C ASP A 653 -28.44 -10.47 32.90
N LEU A 654 -27.18 -10.69 32.50
CA LEU A 654 -26.03 -9.86 32.91
C LEU A 654 -26.13 -8.42 32.38
N ALA A 655 -26.62 -8.24 31.15
CA ALA A 655 -26.87 -6.92 30.55
C ALA A 655 -27.87 -6.07 31.36
N ARG A 656 -28.56 -6.68 32.33
CA ARG A 656 -29.53 -6.05 33.24
C ARG A 656 -28.99 -5.78 34.66
N GLY A 657 -27.68 -5.96 34.90
CA GLY A 657 -26.99 -5.40 36.08
C GLY A 657 -26.61 -6.34 37.22
N SER A 658 -26.28 -7.61 36.97
CA SER A 658 -25.89 -8.58 38.02
C SER A 658 -24.48 -9.16 37.80
N ASP A 659 -23.45 -8.55 38.38
CA ASP A 659 -22.04 -8.88 38.13
C ASP A 659 -21.59 -10.28 38.60
N ASP A 660 -22.27 -10.90 39.57
CA ASP A 660 -21.90 -12.21 40.13
C ASP A 660 -22.48 -13.43 39.39
N ALA A 661 -23.37 -13.23 38.41
CA ALA A 661 -24.17 -14.29 37.79
C ALA A 661 -23.37 -15.25 36.88
N LEU A 662 -22.13 -14.91 36.53
CA LEU A 662 -21.25 -15.71 35.66
C LEU A 662 -20.04 -16.31 36.39
N SER A 663 -19.91 -16.08 37.71
CA SER A 663 -18.77 -16.54 38.51
C SER A 663 -18.56 -18.06 38.45
N ASP A 664 -19.64 -18.85 38.32
CA ASP A 664 -19.62 -20.31 38.15
C ASP A 664 -19.43 -20.78 36.69
N ARG A 665 -19.43 -19.85 35.71
CA ARG A 665 -19.42 -20.17 34.28
C ARG A 665 -18.08 -19.96 33.59
N TYR A 666 -17.00 -19.73 34.33
CA TYR A 666 -15.65 -19.64 33.74
C TYR A 666 -15.31 -20.80 32.77
N PRO A 667 -15.61 -22.09 33.08
CA PRO A 667 -15.33 -23.18 32.15
C PRO A 667 -16.06 -23.04 30.81
N ASP A 668 -17.33 -22.63 30.84
CA ASP A 668 -18.16 -22.45 29.64
C ASP A 668 -17.68 -21.26 28.80
N ILE A 669 -17.34 -20.14 29.45
CA ILE A 669 -16.82 -18.93 28.77
C ILE A 669 -15.47 -19.24 28.13
N ARG A 670 -14.58 -19.96 28.82
CA ARG A 670 -13.29 -20.40 28.27
C ARG A 670 -13.49 -21.34 27.08
N ALA A 671 -14.41 -22.31 27.19
CA ALA A 671 -14.70 -23.23 26.09
C ALA A 671 -15.26 -22.51 24.86
N LEU A 672 -16.15 -21.52 25.06
CA LEU A 672 -16.65 -20.68 23.97
C LEU A 672 -15.52 -19.86 23.34
N PHE A 673 -14.66 -19.23 24.15
CA PHE A 673 -13.49 -18.50 23.66
C PHE A 673 -12.58 -19.37 22.80
N GLU A 674 -12.23 -20.58 23.26
CA GLU A 674 -11.40 -21.51 22.51
C GLU A 674 -12.08 -21.97 21.21
N HIS A 675 -13.41 -22.13 21.21
CA HIS A 675 -14.18 -22.45 20.01
C HIS A 675 -14.16 -21.31 18.99
N VAL A 676 -14.41 -20.08 19.44
CA VAL A 676 -14.32 -18.87 18.61
C VAL A 676 -12.90 -18.69 18.06
N GLU A 677 -11.86 -18.97 18.85
CA GLU A 677 -10.47 -18.90 18.39
C GLU A 677 -10.16 -19.98 17.32
N ARG A 678 -10.68 -21.21 17.47
CA ARG A 678 -10.58 -22.26 16.44
C ARG A 678 -11.32 -21.86 15.16
N LEU A 679 -12.52 -21.29 15.30
CA LEU A 679 -13.32 -20.83 14.17
C LEU A 679 -12.61 -19.68 13.43
N TYR A 680 -12.01 -18.74 14.16
CA TYR A 680 -11.14 -17.72 13.57
C TYR A 680 -9.98 -18.32 12.77
N LYS A 681 -9.30 -19.35 13.32
CA LYS A 681 -8.18 -20.02 12.64
C LYS A 681 -8.59 -20.75 11.36
N SER A 682 -9.81 -21.31 11.32
CA SER A 682 -10.35 -22.03 10.17
C SER A 682 -10.92 -21.14 9.06
N MET A 683 -11.10 -19.85 9.33
CA MET A 683 -11.60 -18.86 8.37
C MET A 683 -10.75 -18.81 7.08
N ASP A 684 -11.38 -18.71 5.92
CA ASP A 684 -10.71 -18.67 4.61
C ASP A 684 -10.25 -17.25 4.21
N ALA A 685 -9.71 -17.12 2.99
CA ALA A 685 -9.22 -15.85 2.46
C ALA A 685 -10.33 -14.83 2.14
N GLN A 686 -11.60 -15.23 2.11
CA GLN A 686 -12.78 -14.38 1.91
C GLN A 686 -13.58 -14.16 3.21
N LEU A 687 -12.96 -14.45 4.36
CA LEU A 687 -13.58 -14.34 5.69
C LEU A 687 -14.80 -15.27 5.88
N GLN A 688 -14.89 -16.34 5.10
CA GLN A 688 -15.91 -17.36 5.25
C GLN A 688 -15.41 -18.48 6.16
N PHE A 689 -16.34 -19.15 6.82
CA PHE A 689 -16.06 -20.26 7.73
C PHE A 689 -16.48 -21.57 7.06
N PRO A 690 -15.74 -22.66 7.27
CA PRO A 690 -16.16 -23.97 6.78
C PRO A 690 -17.54 -24.31 7.33
N ALA A 691 -18.39 -24.90 6.49
CA ALA A 691 -19.72 -25.35 6.89
C ALA A 691 -19.59 -26.29 8.11
N PRO A 692 -20.54 -26.25 9.07
CA PRO A 692 -20.55 -27.18 10.18
C PRO A 692 -20.56 -28.60 9.61
N SER A 693 -19.65 -29.46 10.06
CA SER A 693 -19.71 -30.86 9.72
C SER A 693 -20.99 -31.44 10.34
N VAL A 694 -22.04 -31.58 9.54
CA VAL A 694 -23.15 -32.45 9.91
C VAL A 694 -22.56 -33.86 9.99
N PRO A 695 -22.70 -34.61 11.11
CA PRO A 695 -22.35 -36.01 11.11
C PRO A 695 -23.18 -36.66 10.01
N ALA A 696 -22.53 -37.11 8.93
CA ALA A 696 -23.21 -37.81 7.87
C ALA A 696 -23.91 -39.03 8.48
N ALA A 697 -25.22 -39.14 8.29
CA ALA A 697 -25.94 -40.38 8.53
C ALA A 697 -25.20 -41.52 7.81
N PRO A 698 -25.16 -42.74 8.39
CA PRO A 698 -24.41 -43.85 7.81
C PRO A 698 -24.91 -44.10 6.38
N VAL A 699 -24.09 -43.72 5.40
CA VAL A 699 -24.37 -43.96 3.99
C VAL A 699 -24.23 -45.46 3.77
N ALA A 700 -25.32 -46.07 3.32
CA ALA A 700 -25.35 -47.45 2.88
C ALA A 700 -24.24 -47.70 1.85
N VAL A 701 -23.52 -48.80 2.07
CA VAL A 701 -22.40 -49.26 1.23
C VAL A 701 -22.88 -49.44 -0.20
N ALA A 702 -22.37 -48.61 -1.11
CA ALA A 702 -22.39 -48.82 -2.56
C ALA A 702 -21.05 -49.46 -2.99
N PRO A 703 -21.06 -50.27 -4.06
CA PRO A 703 -20.07 -51.33 -4.26
C PRO A 703 -18.69 -50.82 -4.67
N ALA A 704 -17.68 -51.64 -4.36
CA ALA A 704 -16.26 -51.41 -4.57
C ALA A 704 -15.94 -50.89 -5.98
N ALA A 705 -15.34 -49.70 -6.02
CA ALA A 705 -14.67 -49.17 -7.21
C ALA A 705 -13.28 -49.80 -7.37
N ALA A 706 -12.89 -49.97 -8.64
CA ALA A 706 -11.67 -50.60 -9.15
C ALA A 706 -10.36 -50.14 -8.45
N PRO A 707 -9.30 -50.99 -8.45
CA PRO A 707 -8.08 -50.73 -7.68
C PRO A 707 -7.41 -49.41 -8.11
N GLN A 708 -7.35 -48.46 -7.19
CA GLN A 708 -6.55 -47.25 -7.33
C GLN A 708 -5.07 -47.63 -7.48
N ALA A 709 -4.41 -47.07 -8.50
CA ALA A 709 -2.97 -47.21 -8.67
C ALA A 709 -2.27 -46.73 -7.39
N ARG A 710 -1.59 -47.64 -6.69
CA ARG A 710 -0.85 -47.37 -5.47
C ARG A 710 0.63 -47.65 -5.71
N ARG A 711 1.48 -46.74 -5.25
CA ARG A 711 2.93 -46.89 -5.22
C ARG A 711 3.41 -46.80 -3.78
N ASP A 712 4.29 -47.70 -3.39
CA ASP A 712 4.98 -47.63 -2.11
C ASP A 712 6.41 -47.10 -2.33
N LEU A 713 6.89 -46.26 -1.41
CA LEU A 713 8.20 -45.64 -1.44
C LEU A 713 8.82 -45.68 -0.05
N ASP A 714 9.93 -46.39 0.11
CA ASP A 714 10.66 -46.43 1.37
C ASP A 714 11.70 -45.32 1.44
N LEU A 715 11.61 -44.47 2.47
CA LEU A 715 12.53 -43.38 2.76
C LEU A 715 13.10 -43.48 4.18
N HIS A 716 13.13 -44.68 4.77
CA HIS A 716 13.84 -44.95 6.01
C HIS A 716 15.33 -44.54 5.90
N GLY A 717 15.84 -43.85 6.92
CA GLY A 717 17.20 -43.28 6.96
C GLY A 717 17.40 -42.00 6.12
N VAL A 718 16.35 -41.44 5.51
CA VAL A 718 16.43 -40.20 4.72
C VAL A 718 16.01 -39.00 5.56
N GLY A 719 17.00 -38.14 5.90
CA GLY A 719 16.77 -36.93 6.69
C GLY A 719 15.96 -35.83 5.99
N CYS A 720 15.37 -34.93 6.79
CA CYS A 720 14.75 -33.70 6.29
C CYS A 720 15.81 -32.75 5.70
N PRO A 721 15.53 -32.01 4.61
CA PRO A 721 14.26 -31.95 3.88
C PRO A 721 14.16 -32.97 2.73
N MET A 722 15.14 -33.87 2.55
CA MET A 722 15.24 -34.72 1.37
C MET A 722 14.16 -35.79 1.28
N ASN A 723 13.63 -36.25 2.42
CA ASN A 723 12.49 -37.16 2.47
C ASN A 723 11.24 -36.56 1.80
N PHE A 724 10.90 -35.30 2.08
CA PHE A 724 9.77 -34.62 1.45
C PHE A 724 10.01 -34.43 -0.06
N VAL A 725 11.20 -33.97 -0.45
CA VAL A 725 11.53 -33.75 -1.87
C VAL A 725 11.40 -35.05 -2.68
N LYS A 726 11.92 -36.16 -2.17
CA LYS A 726 11.83 -37.47 -2.85
C LYS A 726 10.39 -38.00 -2.90
N ALA A 727 9.64 -37.87 -1.80
CA ALA A 727 8.23 -38.24 -1.77
C ALA A 727 7.40 -37.42 -2.77
N LYS A 728 7.68 -36.11 -2.89
CA LYS A 728 6.97 -35.22 -3.81
C LYS A 728 7.23 -35.57 -5.27
N LEU A 729 8.49 -35.78 -5.66
CA LEU A 729 8.83 -36.21 -7.02
C LEU A 729 8.17 -37.54 -7.38
N ALA A 730 8.06 -38.47 -6.43
CA ALA A 730 7.36 -39.73 -6.62
C ALA A 730 5.84 -39.54 -6.77
N MET A 731 5.25 -38.58 -6.05
CA MET A 731 3.83 -38.22 -6.13
C MET A 731 3.48 -37.54 -7.46
N GLU A 732 4.30 -36.61 -7.93
CA GLU A 732 4.10 -35.90 -9.20
C GLU A 732 4.15 -36.84 -10.41
N ALA A 733 4.83 -37.98 -10.28
CA ALA A 733 4.87 -39.02 -11.30
C ALA A 733 3.64 -39.96 -11.31
N LEU A 734 2.70 -39.82 -10.37
CA LEU A 734 1.50 -40.63 -10.30
C LEU A 734 0.31 -39.94 -11.00
N PRO A 735 -0.66 -40.71 -11.54
CA PRO A 735 -1.88 -40.12 -12.09
C PRO A 735 -2.74 -39.48 -10.98
N ALA A 736 -3.68 -38.61 -11.38
CA ALA A 736 -4.62 -37.96 -10.47
C ALA A 736 -5.39 -39.00 -9.64
N SER A 737 -5.62 -38.72 -8.36
CA SER A 737 -6.28 -39.61 -7.40
C SER A 737 -5.56 -40.93 -7.05
N ALA A 738 -4.35 -41.18 -7.57
CA ALA A 738 -3.51 -42.31 -7.17
C ALA A 738 -2.96 -42.15 -5.74
N LEU A 739 -2.53 -43.26 -5.14
CA LEU A 739 -2.01 -43.30 -3.78
C LEU A 739 -0.50 -43.51 -3.75
N LEU A 740 0.20 -42.75 -2.92
CA LEU A 740 1.59 -42.97 -2.54
C LEU A 740 1.65 -43.34 -1.05
N CYS A 741 2.18 -44.50 -0.72
CA CYS A 741 2.51 -44.84 0.67
C CYS A 741 4.01 -44.63 0.88
N VAL A 742 4.38 -43.75 1.82
CA VAL A 742 5.77 -43.44 2.13
C VAL A 742 6.13 -44.01 3.49
N THR A 743 7.20 -44.80 3.58
CA THR A 743 7.77 -45.25 4.86
C THR A 743 8.81 -44.24 5.33
N LEU A 744 8.71 -43.79 6.58
CA LEU A 744 9.54 -42.73 7.17
C LEU A 744 10.03 -43.14 8.57
N ASP A 745 11.15 -42.58 9.00
CA ASP A 745 11.62 -42.70 10.38
C ASP A 745 10.71 -41.94 11.35
N SER A 746 10.67 -42.40 12.60
CA SER A 746 10.07 -41.64 13.71
C SER A 746 10.76 -40.28 13.93
N GLY A 747 10.05 -39.32 14.54
CA GLY A 747 10.56 -37.96 14.80
C GLY A 747 10.23 -36.97 13.68
N ASP A 748 11.20 -36.12 13.31
CA ASP A 748 10.99 -35.02 12.36
C ASP A 748 10.44 -35.45 10.98
N PRO A 749 10.87 -36.58 10.37
CA PRO A 749 10.35 -37.02 9.06
C PRO A 749 8.84 -37.25 9.03
N VAL A 750 8.30 -38.07 9.95
CA VAL A 750 6.86 -38.36 10.03
C VAL A 750 6.02 -37.14 10.42
N ASN A 751 6.59 -36.16 11.12
CA ASN A 751 5.90 -34.92 11.47
C ASN A 751 5.85 -33.92 10.29
N ASN A 752 6.96 -33.80 9.55
CA ASN A 752 7.14 -32.75 8.56
C ASN A 752 6.62 -33.13 7.17
N VAL A 753 6.78 -34.39 6.74
CA VAL A 753 6.39 -34.82 5.39
C VAL A 753 4.87 -34.74 5.20
N PRO A 754 4.00 -35.27 6.08
CA PRO A 754 2.54 -35.10 5.96
C PRO A 754 2.10 -33.64 6.01
N ALA A 755 2.70 -32.84 6.88
CA ALA A 755 2.39 -31.41 6.98
C ALA A 755 2.75 -30.66 5.70
N SER A 756 3.90 -30.96 5.10
CA SER A 756 4.36 -30.34 3.86
C SER A 756 3.45 -30.71 2.68
N PHE A 757 2.98 -31.96 2.58
CA PHE A 757 2.00 -32.35 1.56
C PHE A 757 0.63 -31.67 1.76
N ARG A 758 0.14 -31.54 2.99
CA ARG A 758 -1.10 -30.78 3.28
C ARG A 758 -0.97 -29.31 2.91
N ASN A 759 0.18 -28.69 3.22
CA ASN A 759 0.46 -27.30 2.87
C ASN A 759 0.51 -27.07 1.35
N GLU A 760 0.93 -28.08 0.60
CA GLU A 760 0.89 -28.03 -0.87
C GLU A 760 -0.47 -28.43 -1.46
N GLY A 761 -1.46 -28.81 -0.64
CA GLY A 761 -2.82 -29.12 -1.08
C GLY A 761 -3.04 -30.57 -1.52
N TYR A 762 -2.20 -31.51 -1.09
CA TYR A 762 -2.44 -32.95 -1.25
C TYR A 762 -3.24 -33.50 -0.07
N THR A 763 -3.97 -34.60 -0.27
CA THR A 763 -4.74 -35.27 0.79
C THR A 763 -3.91 -36.36 1.44
N VAL A 764 -3.63 -36.24 2.74
CA VAL A 764 -2.99 -37.32 3.52
C VAL A 764 -4.08 -38.18 4.14
N GLU A 765 -4.19 -39.43 3.70
CA GLU A 765 -5.26 -40.36 4.08
C GLU A 765 -5.01 -41.03 5.43
N GLY A 766 -3.74 -41.23 5.80
CA GLY A 766 -3.39 -41.90 7.04
C GLY A 766 -1.91 -41.79 7.36
N VAL A 767 -1.61 -41.83 8.65
CA VAL A 767 -0.25 -41.94 9.19
C VAL A 767 -0.31 -43.05 10.22
N THR A 768 0.38 -44.16 9.97
CA THR A 768 0.27 -45.38 10.75
C THR A 768 1.64 -45.82 11.25
N ASP A 769 1.75 -46.11 12.54
CA ASP A 769 2.95 -46.70 13.13
C ASP A 769 3.09 -48.16 12.65
N ALA A 770 4.25 -48.53 12.12
CA ALA A 770 4.53 -49.88 11.65
C ALA A 770 5.06 -50.81 12.77
N GLY A 771 5.36 -50.27 13.96
CA GLY A 771 5.79 -51.04 15.13
C GLY A 771 7.27 -51.44 15.14
N ASP A 772 8.04 -51.04 14.13
CA ASP A 772 9.46 -51.35 13.95
C ASP A 772 10.38 -50.10 13.98
N GLY A 773 9.85 -48.98 14.49
CA GLY A 773 10.54 -47.68 14.50
C GLY A 773 10.27 -46.83 13.25
N THR A 774 9.48 -47.35 12.30
CA THR A 774 9.07 -46.64 11.08
C THR A 774 7.57 -46.33 11.04
N TRP A 775 7.20 -45.38 10.19
CA TRP A 775 5.85 -44.87 10.03
C TRP A 775 5.45 -44.89 8.55
N ARG A 776 4.23 -45.31 8.26
CA ARG A 776 3.66 -45.31 6.90
C ARG A 776 2.72 -44.12 6.73
N VAL A 777 3.00 -43.28 5.75
CA VAL A 777 2.18 -42.12 5.39
C VAL A 777 1.52 -42.38 4.05
N LEU A 778 0.18 -42.47 4.03
CA LEU A 778 -0.59 -42.65 2.81
C LEU A 778 -1.08 -41.30 2.29
N ILE A 779 -0.77 -40.98 1.03
CA ILE A 779 -1.02 -39.68 0.42
C ILE A 779 -1.73 -39.89 -0.90
N ARG A 780 -2.79 -39.13 -1.17
CA ARG A 780 -3.55 -39.15 -2.42
C ARG A 780 -3.15 -37.97 -3.30
N ASN A 781 -2.91 -38.25 -4.57
CA ASN A 781 -2.60 -37.24 -5.57
C ASN A 781 -3.82 -36.34 -5.84
N LYS A 782 -3.56 -35.07 -6.16
CA LYS A 782 -4.61 -34.07 -6.44
C LYS A 782 -5.45 -34.53 -7.63
N SER A 783 -6.75 -34.22 -7.57
CA SER A 783 -7.73 -34.51 -8.61
C SER A 783 -7.50 -33.68 -9.86
#